data_AF-A0A7J4KT93-F1
#
_entry.id   AF-A0A7J4KT93-F1
#
_cell.length_a   1.000
_cell.length_b   1.000
_cell.length_c   1.000
_cell.angle_alpha   90.00
_cell.angle_beta   90.00
_cell.angle_gamma   90.00
#
_symmetry.space_group_name_H-M   'P 1'
#
loop_
_entity.id
_entity.type
_entity.pdbx_description
1 polymer ?
#
loop_
_entity_poly.entity_id
_entity_poly.type
_entity_poly.pdbx_seq_one_letter_code
_entity_poly.pdbx_strand_id
1 'polypeptide(L)'
;EFQEEMNMINKAFIEVMIEGDSNGRIFTFPIPTYNITKDFDWDSETASLLFEMTAKYGIPYFQNFINSSLKPGDVRSMCSESEEKVIVKVDGKIKRQTIREFTEENCGEFNGDWAEPKKEAFSLSLNPESYKLEWAKVKSFYKTASNKIVKIRGKDGKAFKVSEEHPIAVYTEEGIKTKRAGEVKVGDFIIQTKQATECLNCETQEIEGLTLDEELARFLGLFTAEGNYLFDSRPKWKGRLRGLQFSFNFEKEKALVSFVSEFAEKRLGLKAKIRKDPRYNTAYCLIYNGKLAEKLIRTGFNKKGKLPNIIFNSPSGVIKAFIQGFEEGDSYAKGREIHINDKELIEDLSLLCSLVGIPTTLRLKKNSQVLRTQHLFGRGSTQGIVKNDSLYNRLPQFTVQTSKQQPFYAKQFMVSLSAVQRHNAHTEESKKLVGGSFCAVRVENVMIEESEKGFEFFDIELEKNHYFVHSLGNITHNCCRLQLNVNELKKLRHKTGGLFGAGELTGSVGVVTINLPKTAYLSKEKGEKEFFARLEHLMELAKCSLEIKRKEVQKNMDQGLLPYTKHYLGTLDNHFATIGICGMHEACLNLLGKYKGIQTKDGREFAIKVLDFMREKLQEFQQETGHLYNLEATPAEGTAYRLAKHDKSKFPDIIQSGKGAPFYTNSSHLPVDFTDDVFDALDHQDELQAKYTGGTVVHGFLGEKISDAQACKKLVKKIAENYHLPYFTITPTFSVCKEHGYIAGKHESCPVVVKTDIQKERMEVVENA
;
A
#
# COMPACT_ATOMS: atom_id res chain seq x y z
N GLU A 1 19.74 -2.71 -9.77
CA GLU A 1 20.05 -3.55 -10.93
C GLU A 1 20.71 -2.73 -12.04
N PHE A 2 20.12 -1.60 -12.47
CA PHE A 2 20.67 -0.77 -13.55
C PHE A 2 21.42 0.50 -13.11
N GLN A 3 22.11 0.46 -11.97
CA GLN A 3 22.76 1.68 -11.44
C GLN A 3 23.92 2.14 -12.34
N GLU A 4 24.64 1.21 -12.96
CA GLU A 4 25.74 1.54 -13.88
C GLU A 4 25.22 2.20 -15.15
N GLU A 5 24.15 1.68 -15.75
CA GLU A 5 23.49 2.26 -16.92
C GLU A 5 22.86 3.61 -16.61
N MET A 6 22.20 3.75 -15.45
CA MET A 6 21.69 5.04 -14.99
C MET A 6 22.81 6.06 -14.78
N ASN A 7 23.94 5.65 -14.22
CA ASN A 7 25.11 6.51 -14.07
C ASN A 7 25.66 6.93 -15.44
N MET A 8 25.74 6.00 -16.40
CA MET A 8 26.16 6.29 -17.78
C MET A 8 25.23 7.29 -18.48
N ILE A 9 23.91 7.09 -18.40
CA ILE A 9 22.92 8.01 -18.99
C ILE A 9 22.99 9.38 -18.33
N ASN A 10 23.00 9.43 -16.99
CA ASN A 10 23.10 10.68 -16.25
C ASN A 10 24.39 11.43 -16.59
N LYS A 11 25.52 10.72 -16.67
CA LYS A 11 26.80 11.31 -17.08
C LYS A 11 26.71 11.92 -18.47
N ALA A 12 26.29 11.15 -19.47
CA ALA A 12 26.17 11.64 -20.85
C ALA A 12 25.20 12.83 -20.95
N PHE A 13 24.07 12.78 -20.24
CA PHE A 13 23.11 13.86 -20.20
C PHE A 13 23.70 15.14 -19.58
N ILE A 14 24.37 15.02 -18.42
CA ILE A 14 24.99 16.16 -17.75
C ILE A 14 26.12 16.77 -18.59
N GLU A 15 26.95 15.94 -19.25
CA GLU A 15 28.00 16.40 -20.15
C GLU A 15 27.42 17.25 -21.29
N VAL A 16 26.35 16.80 -21.94
CA VAL A 16 25.66 17.56 -22.99
C VAL A 16 25.06 18.86 -22.44
N MET A 17 24.47 18.82 -21.24
CA MET A 17 23.93 20.02 -20.59
C MET A 17 25.02 21.05 -20.21
N ILE A 18 26.23 20.58 -19.88
CA ILE A 18 27.39 21.43 -19.61
C ILE A 18 27.97 22.03 -20.89
N GLU A 19 28.03 21.26 -21.98
CA GLU A 19 28.50 21.70 -23.29
C GLU A 19 27.58 22.78 -23.87
N GLY A 20 26.27 22.56 -23.80
CA GLY A 20 25.25 23.45 -24.35
C GLY A 20 24.96 23.21 -25.83
N ASP A 21 24.24 24.14 -26.45
CA ASP A 21 23.95 24.13 -27.88
C ASP A 21 25.22 24.36 -28.74
N SER A 22 25.06 24.41 -30.06
CA SER A 22 26.19 24.62 -30.97
C SER A 22 26.95 25.94 -30.78
N ASN A 23 26.39 26.89 -30.03
CA ASN A 23 27.02 28.15 -29.65
C ASN A 23 27.47 28.17 -28.18
N GLY A 24 27.46 27.01 -27.51
CA GLY A 24 27.76 26.88 -26.08
C GLY A 24 26.69 27.49 -25.17
N ARG A 25 25.47 27.70 -25.68
CA ARG A 25 24.34 28.22 -24.89
C ARG A 25 23.69 27.12 -24.09
N ILE A 26 23.25 27.48 -22.90
CA ILE A 26 22.54 26.60 -21.99
C ILE A 26 21.25 26.04 -22.62
N PHE A 27 20.94 24.77 -22.34
CA PHE A 27 19.59 24.25 -22.55
C PHE A 27 18.70 24.68 -21.38
N THR A 28 17.73 25.56 -21.64
CA THR A 28 16.75 25.96 -20.62
C THR A 28 15.67 24.91 -20.38
N PHE A 29 15.53 23.94 -21.30
CA PHE A 29 14.65 22.78 -21.16
C PHE A 29 15.27 21.52 -21.81
N PRO A 30 15.03 20.32 -21.25
CA PRO A 30 14.28 20.08 -20.01
C PRO A 30 15.05 20.50 -18.75
N ILE A 31 14.34 20.89 -17.69
CA ILE A 31 14.94 21.19 -16.38
C ILE A 31 15.11 19.85 -15.64
N PRO A 32 16.34 19.38 -15.39
CA PRO A 32 16.54 18.12 -14.70
C PRO A 32 16.27 18.29 -13.21
N THR A 33 15.58 17.30 -12.63
CA THR A 33 15.31 17.24 -11.19
C THR A 33 16.10 16.08 -10.59
N TYR A 34 16.85 16.34 -9.51
CA TYR A 34 17.67 15.35 -8.82
C TYR A 34 17.16 15.13 -7.40
N ASN A 35 16.96 13.85 -7.07
CA ASN A 35 16.49 13.43 -5.75
C ASN A 35 17.67 13.38 -4.78
N ILE A 36 17.64 14.20 -3.75
CA ILE A 36 18.63 14.22 -2.68
C ILE A 36 18.10 13.38 -1.53
N THR A 37 18.48 12.10 -1.49
CA THR A 37 18.13 11.13 -0.45
C THR A 37 19.23 11.00 0.60
N LYS A 38 18.95 10.31 1.70
CA LYS A 38 19.94 10.07 2.77
C LYS A 38 21.14 9.22 2.30
N ASP A 39 20.92 8.40 1.28
CA ASP A 39 21.89 7.53 0.62
C ASP A 39 22.47 8.12 -0.69
N PHE A 40 22.20 9.39 -0.99
CA PHE A 40 22.75 10.06 -2.16
C PHE A 40 24.28 10.04 -2.13
N ASP A 41 24.91 9.51 -3.19
CA ASP A 41 26.37 9.42 -3.31
C ASP A 41 26.97 10.76 -3.76
N TRP A 42 27.30 11.59 -2.77
CA TRP A 42 27.88 12.93 -2.93
C TRP A 42 29.27 12.94 -3.57
N ASP A 43 29.97 11.81 -3.61
CA ASP A 43 31.37 11.73 -4.06
C ASP A 43 31.52 10.95 -5.37
N SER A 44 30.40 10.54 -5.98
CA SER A 44 30.38 9.93 -7.30
C SER A 44 30.86 10.89 -8.41
N GLU A 45 31.32 10.31 -9.52
CA GLU A 45 31.67 11.06 -10.74
C GLU A 45 30.46 11.84 -11.27
N THR A 46 29.29 11.21 -11.31
CA THR A 46 28.04 11.85 -11.74
C THR A 46 27.64 13.01 -10.82
N ALA A 47 27.80 12.87 -9.50
CA ALA A 47 27.55 13.97 -8.56
C ALA A 47 28.53 15.13 -8.78
N SER A 48 29.81 14.83 -9.07
CA SER A 48 30.80 15.85 -9.37
C SER A 48 30.42 16.67 -10.61
N LEU A 49 29.99 16.00 -11.69
CA LEU A 49 29.49 16.65 -12.91
C LEU A 49 28.19 17.44 -12.65
N LEU A 50 27.26 16.88 -11.84
CA LEU A 50 26.03 17.56 -11.46
C LEU A 50 26.29 18.90 -10.75
N PHE A 51 27.22 18.91 -9.80
CA PHE A 51 27.55 20.14 -9.08
C PHE A 51 28.40 21.10 -9.92
N GLU A 52 29.15 20.62 -10.91
CA GLU A 52 29.78 21.48 -11.92
C GLU A 52 28.72 22.18 -12.79
N MET A 53 27.74 21.42 -13.30
CA MET A 53 26.61 21.97 -14.07
C MET A 53 25.81 22.98 -13.23
N THR A 54 25.45 22.61 -12.00
CA THR A 54 24.72 23.49 -11.07
C THR A 54 25.52 24.77 -10.79
N ALA A 55 26.82 24.65 -10.49
CA ALA A 55 27.69 25.79 -10.24
C ALA A 55 27.78 26.71 -11.45
N LYS A 56 27.83 26.15 -12.68
CA LYS A 56 27.94 26.88 -13.94
C LYS A 56 26.66 27.59 -14.35
N TYR A 57 25.52 26.94 -14.20
CA TYR A 57 24.30 27.34 -14.89
C TYR A 57 23.05 27.39 -14.00
N GLY A 58 23.05 26.74 -12.84
CA GLY A 58 21.94 26.76 -11.88
C GLY A 58 20.62 26.15 -12.36
N ILE A 59 20.69 25.26 -13.34
CA ILE A 59 19.49 24.63 -13.94
C ILE A 59 18.83 23.62 -12.99
N PRO A 60 19.59 22.71 -12.34
CA PRO A 60 18.95 21.56 -11.72
C PRO A 60 18.05 21.94 -10.54
N TYR A 61 16.89 21.29 -10.48
CA TYR A 61 16.06 21.32 -9.28
C TYR A 61 16.49 20.18 -8.34
N PHE A 62 16.58 20.47 -7.05
CA PHE A 62 16.86 19.49 -6.02
C PHE A 62 15.60 19.20 -5.24
N GLN A 63 15.17 17.94 -5.31
CA GLN A 63 14.08 17.43 -4.48
C GLN A 63 14.67 16.87 -3.18
N ASN A 64 14.31 17.47 -2.05
CA ASN A 64 14.90 17.12 -0.75
C ASN A 64 14.14 15.96 -0.09
N PHE A 65 14.74 14.77 -0.01
CA PHE A 65 14.21 13.63 0.75
C PHE A 65 14.94 13.38 2.08
N ILE A 66 15.89 14.25 2.46
CA ILE A 66 16.67 14.10 3.70
C ILE A 66 15.86 14.59 4.90
N ASN A 67 15.36 15.83 4.81
CA ASN A 67 14.74 16.54 5.94
C ASN A 67 13.34 17.11 5.64
N SER A 68 12.80 16.92 4.44
CA SER A 68 11.42 17.33 4.12
C SER A 68 10.40 16.27 4.56
N SER A 69 9.11 16.57 4.38
CA SER A 69 8.02 15.60 4.57
C SER A 69 7.97 14.50 3.49
N LEU A 70 8.78 14.61 2.42
CA LEU A 70 8.88 13.61 1.36
C LEU A 70 9.62 12.38 1.87
N LYS A 71 9.07 11.18 1.64
CA LYS A 71 9.73 9.93 2.02
C LYS A 71 10.17 9.16 0.76
N PRO A 72 11.43 8.67 0.70
CA PRO A 72 11.86 7.75 -0.37
C PRO A 72 10.96 6.50 -0.50
N GLY A 73 10.30 6.12 0.60
CA GLY A 73 9.36 5.01 0.70
C GLY A 73 7.92 5.33 0.28
N ASP A 74 7.60 6.55 -0.16
CA ASP A 74 6.29 6.84 -0.79
C ASP A 74 6.13 6.11 -2.14
N VAL A 75 7.16 5.35 -2.57
CA VAL A 75 7.20 4.50 -3.76
C VAL A 75 7.55 3.04 -3.45
N ARG A 76 7.55 2.56 -2.19
CA ARG A 76 7.88 1.15 -1.88
C ARG A 76 6.69 0.28 -1.48
N SER A 77 6.63 -0.82 -2.20
CA SER A 77 5.66 -1.89 -2.20
C SER A 77 5.90 -2.87 -1.05
N MET A 78 4.81 -3.37 -0.47
CA MET A 78 4.72 -3.92 0.88
C MET A 78 4.26 -5.38 0.83
N CYS A 79 4.80 -6.31 1.64
CA CYS A 79 4.75 -7.74 1.31
C CYS A 79 4.60 -8.73 2.47
N SER A 80 4.17 -9.95 2.15
CA SER A 80 4.10 -11.13 3.02
C SER A 80 5.44 -11.87 3.09
N GLU A 81 5.73 -12.51 4.23
CA GLU A 81 6.97 -13.31 4.36
C GLU A 81 6.94 -14.52 3.42
N SER A 82 8.11 -14.92 2.92
CA SER A 82 8.25 -15.93 1.87
C SER A 82 7.59 -17.28 2.14
N GLU A 83 7.53 -17.72 3.39
CA GLU A 83 6.93 -18.99 3.80
C GLU A 83 5.42 -18.90 4.11
N GLU A 84 4.82 -17.71 4.00
CA GLU A 84 3.37 -17.55 4.15
C GLU A 84 2.64 -18.31 3.03
N LYS A 85 1.62 -19.09 3.41
CA LYS A 85 0.84 -19.95 2.52
C LYS A 85 -0.25 -19.14 1.85
N VAL A 86 -0.51 -19.40 0.57
CA VAL A 86 -1.62 -18.83 -0.20
C VAL A 86 -2.49 -19.93 -0.79
N ILE A 87 -3.77 -19.62 -0.99
CA ILE A 87 -4.71 -20.47 -1.73
C ILE A 87 -4.92 -19.87 -3.11
N VAL A 88 -4.44 -20.60 -4.12
CA VAL A 88 -4.37 -20.11 -5.50
C VAL A 88 -5.06 -21.09 -6.43
N LYS A 89 -5.48 -20.60 -7.59
CA LYS A 89 -6.02 -21.42 -8.68
C LYS A 89 -5.19 -21.19 -9.93
N VAL A 90 -4.58 -22.25 -10.43
CA VAL A 90 -3.70 -22.23 -11.61
C VAL A 90 -4.06 -23.44 -12.46
N ASP A 91 -4.19 -23.26 -13.78
CA ASP A 91 -4.59 -24.32 -14.71
C ASP A 91 -5.90 -25.02 -14.29
N GLY A 92 -6.85 -24.24 -13.76
CA GLY A 92 -8.14 -24.73 -13.25
C GLY A 92 -8.08 -25.45 -11.90
N LYS A 93 -6.90 -25.71 -11.34
CA LYS A 93 -6.71 -26.46 -10.09
C LYS A 93 -6.40 -25.55 -8.92
N ILE A 94 -7.10 -25.75 -7.82
CA ILE A 94 -6.85 -25.11 -6.53
C ILE A 94 -5.62 -25.77 -5.88
N LYS A 95 -4.68 -24.95 -5.42
CA LYS A 95 -3.47 -25.38 -4.73
C LYS A 95 -3.23 -24.55 -3.47
N ARG A 96 -2.67 -25.21 -2.46
CA ARG A 96 -2.05 -24.58 -1.28
C ARG A 96 -0.54 -24.69 -1.40
N GLN A 97 0.14 -23.56 -1.46
CA GLN A 97 1.60 -23.46 -1.55
C GLN A 97 2.10 -22.17 -0.89
N THR A 98 3.41 -22.02 -0.70
CA THR A 98 3.95 -20.75 -0.18
C THR A 98 3.83 -19.65 -1.23
N ILE A 99 3.82 -18.39 -0.80
CA ILE A 99 3.77 -17.25 -1.72
C ILE A 99 5.04 -17.18 -2.58
N ARG A 100 6.19 -17.63 -2.05
CA ARG A 100 7.42 -17.85 -2.82
C ARG A 100 7.23 -18.91 -3.91
N GLU A 101 6.79 -20.12 -3.55
CA GLU A 101 6.53 -21.22 -4.49
C GLU A 101 5.57 -20.76 -5.58
N PHE A 102 4.48 -20.06 -5.20
CA PHE A 102 3.52 -19.52 -6.15
C PHE A 102 4.15 -18.52 -7.12
N THR A 103 4.97 -17.61 -6.60
CA THR A 103 5.62 -16.59 -7.41
C THR A 103 6.61 -17.23 -8.38
N GLU A 104 7.58 -18.01 -7.88
CA GLU A 104 8.65 -18.63 -8.69
C GLU A 104 8.08 -19.58 -9.76
N GLU A 105 7.01 -20.32 -9.44
CA GLU A 105 6.37 -21.22 -10.40
C GLU A 105 5.57 -20.50 -11.50
N ASN A 106 5.11 -19.26 -11.29
CA ASN A 106 4.08 -18.62 -12.14
C ASN A 106 4.45 -17.23 -12.66
N CYS A 107 5.53 -16.61 -12.19
CA CYS A 107 6.05 -15.37 -12.75
C CYS A 107 6.94 -15.62 -13.97
N GLY A 108 7.02 -14.61 -14.83
CA GLY A 108 8.06 -14.44 -15.84
C GLY A 108 9.34 -13.86 -15.23
N GLU A 109 10.14 -13.19 -16.04
CA GLU A 109 11.34 -12.50 -15.53
C GLU A 109 10.94 -11.28 -14.68
N PHE A 110 11.66 -11.08 -13.58
CA PHE A 110 11.51 -9.88 -12.76
C PHE A 110 12.18 -8.70 -13.46
N ASN A 111 11.46 -7.58 -13.54
CA ASN A 111 11.98 -6.27 -13.93
C ASN A 111 11.92 -5.36 -12.71
N GLY A 112 13.06 -5.20 -12.02
CA GLY A 112 13.09 -4.67 -10.67
C GLY A 112 12.38 -5.60 -9.69
N ASP A 113 11.50 -5.05 -8.85
CA ASP A 113 10.79 -5.83 -7.83
C ASP A 113 9.53 -6.54 -8.37
N TRP A 114 9.15 -6.33 -9.64
CA TRP A 114 7.90 -6.82 -10.23
C TRP A 114 8.11 -7.83 -11.35
N ALA A 115 7.22 -8.79 -11.48
CA ALA A 115 7.18 -9.73 -12.61
C ALA A 115 5.75 -9.95 -13.10
N GLU A 116 5.58 -10.07 -14.42
CA GLU A 116 4.28 -10.45 -14.99
C GLU A 116 4.03 -11.96 -14.84
N PRO A 117 2.77 -12.42 -14.75
CA PRO A 117 2.45 -13.84 -14.78
C PRO A 117 2.79 -14.45 -16.14
N LYS A 118 3.53 -15.57 -16.17
CA LYS A 118 3.78 -16.31 -17.42
C LYS A 118 2.59 -17.16 -17.88
N LYS A 119 1.58 -17.30 -17.02
CA LYS A 119 0.31 -17.99 -17.29
C LYS A 119 -0.79 -17.46 -16.36
N GLU A 120 -2.04 -17.76 -16.70
CA GLU A 120 -3.16 -17.35 -15.85
C GLU A 120 -3.09 -17.99 -14.46
N ALA A 121 -3.14 -17.12 -13.46
CA ALA A 121 -3.12 -17.49 -12.07
C ALA A 121 -4.15 -16.63 -11.31
N PHE A 122 -4.78 -17.22 -10.30
CA PHE A 122 -5.81 -16.56 -9.49
C PHE A 122 -5.50 -16.76 -8.01
N SER A 123 -5.87 -15.78 -7.20
CA SER A 123 -5.85 -15.88 -5.74
C SER A 123 -7.26 -15.72 -5.18
N LEU A 124 -7.53 -16.41 -4.07
CA LEU A 124 -8.80 -16.28 -3.38
C LEU A 124 -8.86 -14.89 -2.73
N SER A 125 -9.91 -14.11 -3.03
CA SER A 125 -9.96 -12.69 -2.72
C SER A 125 -11.28 -12.26 -2.08
N LEU A 126 -11.23 -11.32 -1.13
CA LEU A 126 -12.42 -10.74 -0.51
C LEU A 126 -12.88 -9.52 -1.27
N ASN A 127 -14.11 -9.56 -1.79
CA ASN A 127 -14.78 -8.37 -2.29
C ASN A 127 -15.24 -7.50 -1.08
N PRO A 128 -14.69 -6.28 -0.92
CA PRO A 128 -14.98 -5.43 0.24
C PRO A 128 -16.39 -4.83 0.20
N GLU A 129 -17.08 -4.86 -0.94
CA GLU A 129 -18.44 -4.34 -1.06
C GLU A 129 -19.47 -5.41 -0.73
N SER A 130 -19.30 -6.63 -1.24
CA SER A 130 -20.25 -7.72 -1.03
C SER A 130 -19.96 -8.56 0.22
N TYR A 131 -18.74 -8.44 0.78
CA TYR A 131 -18.21 -9.28 1.87
C TYR A 131 -18.09 -10.76 1.51
N LYS A 132 -18.13 -11.10 0.22
CA LYS A 132 -17.99 -12.46 -0.29
C LYS A 132 -16.57 -12.71 -0.80
N LEU A 133 -16.11 -13.95 -0.63
CA LEU A 133 -14.87 -14.40 -1.27
C LEU A 133 -15.17 -14.79 -2.72
N GLU A 134 -14.22 -14.51 -3.60
CA GLU A 134 -14.25 -14.88 -5.02
C GLU A 134 -12.83 -15.04 -5.57
N TRP A 135 -12.69 -15.72 -6.72
CA TRP A 135 -11.40 -15.80 -7.41
C TRP A 135 -11.10 -14.49 -8.12
N ALA A 136 -9.94 -13.90 -7.83
CA ALA A 136 -9.41 -12.74 -8.53
C ALA A 136 -8.14 -13.11 -9.29
N LYS A 137 -8.02 -12.63 -10.53
CA LYS A 137 -6.85 -12.89 -11.37
C LYS A 137 -5.64 -12.12 -10.82
N VAL A 138 -4.49 -12.79 -10.80
CA VAL A 138 -3.21 -12.18 -10.46
C VAL A 138 -2.73 -11.41 -11.68
N LYS A 139 -2.56 -10.11 -11.51
CA LYS A 139 -2.07 -9.16 -12.50
C LYS A 139 -0.55 -9.13 -12.55
N SER A 140 0.12 -9.19 -11.40
CA SER A 140 1.57 -9.19 -11.30
C SER A 140 2.05 -9.84 -10.00
N PHE A 141 3.32 -10.22 -9.96
CA PHE A 141 4.02 -10.73 -8.80
C PHE A 141 5.03 -9.71 -8.32
N TYR A 142 5.30 -9.69 -7.01
CA TYR A 142 6.27 -8.79 -6.42
C TYR A 142 7.21 -9.50 -5.46
N LYS A 143 8.46 -9.04 -5.42
CA LYS A 143 9.51 -9.54 -4.52
C LYS A 143 10.31 -8.38 -3.94
N THR A 144 10.59 -8.40 -2.64
CA THR A 144 11.46 -7.41 -1.99
C THR A 144 12.17 -7.99 -0.76
N ALA A 145 13.03 -7.19 -0.12
CA ALA A 145 13.70 -7.54 1.13
C ALA A 145 13.61 -6.41 2.16
N SER A 146 13.53 -6.77 3.44
CA SER A 146 13.58 -5.83 4.56
C SER A 146 14.26 -6.46 5.77
N ASN A 147 14.92 -5.63 6.59
CA ASN A 147 15.57 -6.08 7.82
C ASN A 147 14.59 -6.28 8.98
N LYS A 148 13.33 -5.87 8.81
CA LYS A 148 12.28 -5.97 9.83
C LYS A 148 11.14 -6.86 9.35
N ILE A 149 10.60 -7.61 10.29
CA ILE A 149 9.40 -8.42 10.09
C ILE A 149 8.43 -8.19 11.23
N VAL A 150 7.15 -8.05 10.90
CA VAL A 150 6.06 -7.88 11.85
C VAL A 150 5.23 -9.15 11.88
N LYS A 151 5.05 -9.68 13.08
CA LYS A 151 4.22 -10.84 13.36
C LYS A 151 2.98 -10.43 14.13
N ILE A 152 1.82 -10.67 13.53
CA ILE A 152 0.52 -10.32 14.11
C ILE A 152 -0.21 -11.61 14.49
N ARG A 153 -0.71 -11.67 15.72
CA ARG A 153 -1.48 -12.81 16.25
C ARG A 153 -2.88 -12.36 16.69
N GLY A 154 -3.90 -13.04 16.19
CA GLY A 154 -5.30 -12.87 16.62
C GLY A 154 -5.63 -13.66 17.89
N LYS A 155 -6.74 -13.31 18.55
CA LYS A 155 -7.27 -14.03 19.73
C LYS A 155 -7.69 -15.48 19.47
N ASP A 156 -7.83 -15.86 18.21
CA ASP A 156 -8.01 -17.24 17.78
C ASP A 156 -6.70 -18.05 17.77
N GLY A 157 -5.57 -17.38 18.06
CA GLY A 157 -4.24 -17.96 18.16
C GLY A 157 -3.53 -18.16 16.81
N LYS A 158 -4.18 -17.81 15.70
CA LYS A 158 -3.57 -17.79 14.37
C LYS A 158 -2.67 -16.56 14.26
N ALA A 159 -1.55 -16.72 13.58
CA ALA A 159 -0.58 -15.66 13.37
C ALA A 159 -0.01 -15.73 11.96
N PHE A 160 0.42 -14.58 11.46
CA PHE A 160 1.06 -14.44 10.16
C PHE A 160 2.18 -13.39 10.26
N LYS A 161 3.08 -13.41 9.29
CA LYS A 161 4.24 -12.53 9.23
C LYS A 161 4.29 -11.73 7.92
N VAL A 162 4.59 -10.45 8.05
CA VAL A 162 4.62 -9.50 6.94
C VAL A 162 5.72 -8.47 7.16
N SER A 163 6.08 -7.72 6.13
CA SER A 163 6.93 -6.54 6.27
C SER A 163 6.26 -5.44 7.11
N GLU A 164 7.06 -4.56 7.74
CA GLU A 164 6.57 -3.46 8.60
C GLU A 164 5.53 -2.57 7.91
N GLU A 165 5.66 -2.40 6.60
CA GLU A 165 4.82 -1.51 5.81
C GLU A 165 3.57 -2.21 5.25
N HIS A 166 3.44 -3.55 5.32
CA HIS A 166 2.35 -4.30 4.67
C HIS A 166 0.95 -3.85 5.12
N PRO A 167 -0.02 -3.64 4.20
CA PRO A 167 -1.32 -3.10 4.53
C PRO A 167 -2.22 -4.23 5.05
N ILE A 168 -2.43 -4.20 6.36
CA ILE A 168 -3.28 -5.14 7.07
C ILE A 168 -4.72 -4.68 6.97
N ALA A 169 -5.60 -5.53 6.44
CA ALA A 169 -7.02 -5.30 6.46
C ALA A 169 -7.54 -5.36 7.90
N VAL A 170 -8.04 -4.22 8.38
CA VAL A 170 -8.64 -4.07 9.71
C VAL A 170 -10.10 -3.66 9.58
N TYR A 171 -10.94 -4.20 10.45
CA TYR A 171 -12.36 -3.93 10.47
C TYR A 171 -12.68 -2.88 11.54
N THR A 172 -13.30 -1.78 11.12
CA THR A 172 -13.57 -0.59 11.93
C THR A 172 -15.04 -0.22 11.88
N GLU A 173 -15.45 0.82 12.60
CA GLU A 173 -16.82 1.35 12.55
C GLU A 173 -17.21 1.83 11.14
N GLU A 174 -16.22 2.20 10.32
CA GLU A 174 -16.38 2.61 8.92
C GLU A 174 -16.24 1.45 7.93
N GLY A 175 -16.26 0.19 8.40
CA GLY A 175 -16.05 -1.01 7.58
C GLY A 175 -14.59 -1.43 7.46
N ILE A 176 -14.25 -2.12 6.37
CA ILE A 176 -12.88 -2.61 6.10
C ILE A 176 -11.98 -1.43 5.74
N LYS A 177 -10.91 -1.24 6.51
CA LYS A 177 -9.82 -0.30 6.27
C LYS A 177 -8.51 -1.06 6.20
N THR A 178 -7.41 -0.36 5.91
CA THR A 178 -6.07 -0.93 6.10
C THR A 178 -5.25 -0.08 7.06
N LYS A 179 -4.33 -0.73 7.76
CA LYS A 179 -3.25 -0.13 8.56
C LYS A 179 -1.93 -0.73 8.13
N ARG A 180 -0.83 0.01 8.21
CA ARG A 180 0.51 -0.59 8.07
C ARG A 180 0.72 -1.61 9.18
N ALA A 181 1.42 -2.71 8.90
CA ALA A 181 1.63 -3.77 9.87
C ALA A 181 2.28 -3.24 11.16
N GLY A 182 3.25 -2.33 11.05
CA GLY A 182 3.89 -1.66 12.20
C GLY A 182 2.96 -0.73 13.01
N GLU A 183 1.81 -0.34 12.45
CA GLU A 183 0.81 0.50 13.11
C GLU A 183 -0.35 -0.31 13.73
N VAL A 184 -0.43 -1.61 13.46
CA VAL A 184 -1.44 -2.49 14.06
C VAL A 184 -1.19 -2.61 15.55
N LYS A 185 -2.24 -2.41 16.36
CA LYS A 185 -2.17 -2.43 17.82
C LYS A 185 -2.98 -3.58 18.40
N VAL A 186 -2.58 -4.03 19.59
CA VAL A 186 -3.39 -4.96 20.39
C VAL A 186 -4.78 -4.35 20.58
N GLY A 187 -5.80 -5.12 20.23
CA GLY A 187 -7.19 -4.68 20.32
C GLY A 187 -7.82 -4.25 19.00
N ASP A 188 -7.05 -3.99 17.95
CA ASP A 188 -7.57 -3.83 16.58
C ASP A 188 -8.28 -5.11 16.12
N PHE A 189 -9.14 -5.02 15.11
CA PHE A 189 -9.83 -6.18 14.53
C PHE A 189 -9.26 -6.49 13.16
N ILE A 190 -8.45 -7.54 13.02
CA ILE A 190 -8.07 -8.08 11.71
C ILE A 190 -9.20 -8.94 11.14
N ILE A 191 -9.18 -9.19 9.84
CA ILE A 191 -10.21 -10.02 9.19
C ILE A 191 -9.66 -11.39 8.80
N GLN A 192 -10.51 -12.41 8.91
CA GLN A 192 -10.19 -13.79 8.55
C GLN A 192 -11.32 -14.46 7.78
N THR A 193 -10.97 -15.42 6.93
CA THR A 193 -11.88 -16.31 6.24
C THR A 193 -12.76 -17.06 7.24
N LYS A 194 -14.06 -16.77 7.14
CA LYS A 194 -15.12 -17.48 7.83
C LYS A 194 -15.59 -18.67 7.01
N GLN A 195 -15.71 -18.52 5.69
CA GLN A 195 -16.05 -19.61 4.76
C GLN A 195 -15.70 -19.23 3.32
N ALA A 196 -15.32 -20.22 2.51
CA ALA A 196 -15.04 -20.09 1.08
C ALA A 196 -15.77 -21.15 0.25
N THR A 197 -16.83 -21.77 0.81
CA THR A 197 -17.56 -22.91 0.21
C THR A 197 -17.99 -22.65 -1.24
N GLU A 198 -18.41 -21.43 -1.55
CA GLU A 198 -18.86 -20.99 -2.89
C GLU A 198 -17.70 -20.90 -3.91
N CYS A 199 -16.44 -20.84 -3.45
CA CYS A 199 -15.23 -20.76 -4.29
C CYS A 199 -14.53 -22.10 -4.52
N LEU A 200 -14.90 -23.13 -3.74
CA LEU A 200 -14.30 -24.45 -3.85
C LEU A 200 -14.78 -25.17 -5.11
N ASN A 201 -14.02 -26.17 -5.54
CA ASN A 201 -14.37 -26.92 -6.73
C ASN A 201 -15.70 -27.68 -6.52
N CYS A 202 -16.52 -27.80 -7.56
CA CYS A 202 -17.74 -28.62 -7.52
C CYS A 202 -17.48 -30.06 -7.97
N GLU A 203 -16.39 -30.30 -8.68
CA GLU A 203 -16.07 -31.60 -9.25
C GLU A 203 -15.27 -32.48 -8.30
N THR A 204 -15.71 -33.73 -8.18
CA THR A 204 -15.02 -34.78 -7.42
C THR A 204 -13.68 -35.11 -8.05
N GLN A 205 -12.66 -35.29 -7.22
CA GLN A 205 -11.30 -35.61 -7.67
C GLN A 205 -11.11 -37.13 -7.82
N GLU A 206 -10.00 -37.55 -8.42
CA GLU A 206 -9.67 -38.98 -8.58
C GLU A 206 -8.24 -39.29 -8.17
N ILE A 207 -8.06 -40.42 -7.49
CA ILE A 207 -6.76 -41.01 -7.11
C ILE A 207 -6.57 -42.29 -7.91
N GLU A 208 -6.11 -42.14 -9.16
CA GLU A 208 -5.73 -43.25 -10.05
C GLU A 208 -6.71 -44.43 -10.08
N GLY A 209 -7.94 -44.19 -10.52
CA GLY A 209 -9.03 -45.15 -10.56
C GLY A 209 -9.93 -45.16 -9.33
N LEU A 210 -9.66 -44.33 -8.32
CA LEU A 210 -10.49 -44.18 -7.11
C LEU A 210 -11.11 -42.79 -7.06
N THR A 211 -12.43 -42.71 -7.20
CA THR A 211 -13.17 -41.46 -7.02
C THR A 211 -13.08 -40.99 -5.56
N LEU A 212 -12.63 -39.75 -5.34
CA LEU A 212 -12.50 -39.12 -4.03
C LEU A 212 -13.84 -38.52 -3.58
N ASP A 213 -14.79 -39.39 -3.29
CA ASP A 213 -16.07 -39.05 -2.66
C ASP A 213 -15.93 -38.84 -1.14
N GLU A 214 -17.04 -38.54 -0.47
CA GLU A 214 -17.08 -38.31 0.98
C GLU A 214 -16.64 -39.55 1.79
N GLU A 215 -16.94 -40.76 1.31
CA GLU A 215 -16.59 -42.01 2.00
C GLU A 215 -15.08 -42.24 1.96
N LEU A 216 -14.47 -42.14 0.77
CA LEU A 216 -13.01 -42.25 0.62
C LEU A 216 -12.29 -41.09 1.33
N ALA A 217 -12.84 -39.88 1.29
CA ALA A 217 -12.26 -38.75 2.01
C ALA A 217 -12.26 -38.96 3.52
N ARG A 218 -13.36 -39.45 4.10
CA ARG A 218 -13.41 -39.83 5.52
C ARG A 218 -12.39 -40.92 5.86
N PHE A 219 -12.27 -41.95 5.02
CA PHE A 219 -11.24 -42.99 5.18
C PHE A 219 -9.82 -42.42 5.16
N LEU A 220 -9.52 -41.50 4.24
CA LEU A 220 -8.21 -40.86 4.13
C LEU A 220 -7.92 -39.87 5.27
N GLY A 221 -8.95 -39.16 5.75
CA GLY A 221 -8.85 -38.32 6.95
C GLY A 221 -8.45 -39.16 8.17
N LEU A 222 -9.15 -40.28 8.35
CA LEU A 222 -8.85 -41.24 9.41
C LEU A 222 -7.45 -41.86 9.26
N PHE A 223 -7.03 -42.14 8.02
CA PHE A 223 -5.68 -42.64 7.74
C PHE A 223 -4.61 -41.58 8.05
N THR A 224 -4.90 -40.31 7.81
CA THR A 224 -3.96 -39.23 8.12
C THR A 224 -3.80 -39.05 9.64
N ALA A 225 -4.87 -39.27 10.41
CA ALA A 225 -4.85 -39.24 11.87
C ALA A 225 -4.18 -40.49 12.49
N GLU A 226 -4.69 -41.69 12.19
CA GLU A 226 -4.35 -42.94 12.90
C GLU A 226 -3.58 -43.97 12.04
N GLY A 227 -3.27 -43.60 10.81
CA GLY A 227 -2.70 -44.51 9.81
C GLY A 227 -1.16 -44.54 9.81
N ASN A 228 -0.64 -45.68 9.37
CA ASN A 228 0.78 -45.89 9.07
C ASN A 228 0.94 -46.73 7.81
N TYR A 229 1.98 -46.44 7.04
CA TYR A 229 2.40 -47.31 5.94
C TYR A 229 3.12 -48.55 6.46
N LEU A 230 2.75 -49.71 5.92
CA LEU A 230 3.42 -50.97 6.22
C LEU A 230 4.58 -51.17 5.26
N PHE A 231 5.76 -51.47 5.81
CA PHE A 231 6.94 -51.83 5.04
C PHE A 231 7.31 -53.30 5.30
N ASP A 232 7.87 -53.96 4.29
CA ASP A 232 8.39 -55.31 4.45
C ASP A 232 9.68 -55.30 5.28
N SER A 233 9.75 -56.19 6.27
CA SER A 233 10.90 -56.33 7.16
C SER A 233 11.84 -57.48 6.75
N ARG A 234 11.45 -58.31 5.77
CA ARG A 234 12.24 -59.47 5.34
C ARG A 234 13.45 -59.01 4.53
N PRO A 235 14.66 -59.59 4.73
CA PRO A 235 15.89 -59.09 4.11
C PRO A 235 15.82 -58.86 2.59
N LYS A 236 15.18 -59.77 1.86
CA LYS A 236 15.03 -59.70 0.40
C LYS A 236 14.15 -58.54 -0.10
N TRP A 237 13.23 -58.05 0.73
CA TRP A 237 12.21 -57.07 0.32
C TRP A 237 12.21 -55.83 1.22
N LYS A 238 13.23 -55.67 2.07
CA LYS A 238 13.31 -54.66 3.11
C LYS A 238 13.05 -53.26 2.54
N GLY A 239 12.09 -52.55 3.13
CA GLY A 239 11.73 -51.18 2.71
C GLY A 239 10.71 -51.09 1.57
N ARG A 240 10.24 -52.21 1.00
CA ARG A 240 9.11 -52.17 0.05
C ARG A 240 7.78 -51.97 0.77
N LEU A 241 6.89 -51.20 0.16
CA LEU A 241 5.54 -50.96 0.67
C LEU A 241 4.69 -52.23 0.59
N ARG A 242 3.98 -52.52 1.68
CA ARG A 242 3.16 -53.72 1.85
C ARG A 242 1.68 -53.39 1.99
N GLY A 243 1.33 -52.17 2.37
CA GLY A 243 -0.04 -51.74 2.55
C GLY A 243 -0.23 -50.67 3.63
N LEU A 244 -1.43 -50.63 4.20
CA LEU A 244 -1.85 -49.65 5.19
C LEU A 244 -2.13 -50.33 6.53
N GLN A 245 -1.85 -49.63 7.62
CA GLN A 245 -2.22 -50.02 8.98
C GLN A 245 -2.96 -48.87 9.65
N PHE A 246 -4.07 -49.17 10.30
CA PHE A 246 -4.73 -48.28 11.24
C PHE A 246 -4.55 -48.82 12.66
N SER A 247 -4.44 -47.94 13.63
CA SER A 247 -4.29 -48.27 15.04
C SER A 247 -5.46 -47.67 15.83
N PHE A 248 -6.25 -48.49 16.49
CA PHE A 248 -7.41 -48.04 17.27
C PHE A 248 -7.41 -48.67 18.65
N ASN A 249 -8.00 -48.00 19.63
CA ASN A 249 -8.31 -48.62 20.91
C ASN A 249 -9.40 -49.70 20.73
N PHE A 250 -9.09 -50.96 21.08
CA PHE A 250 -9.98 -52.08 20.81
C PHE A 250 -11.32 -52.00 21.57
N GLU A 251 -11.37 -51.32 22.71
CA GLU A 251 -12.58 -51.23 23.53
C GLU A 251 -13.45 -50.02 23.18
N LYS A 252 -12.82 -48.87 22.91
CA LYS A 252 -13.51 -47.58 22.70
C LYS A 252 -13.86 -47.28 21.25
N GLU A 253 -13.10 -47.80 20.29
CA GLU A 253 -13.16 -47.38 18.88
C GLU A 253 -13.61 -48.52 17.94
N LYS A 254 -14.43 -49.44 18.45
CA LYS A 254 -14.95 -50.58 17.67
C LYS A 254 -15.65 -50.16 16.37
N ALA A 255 -16.35 -49.03 16.39
CA ALA A 255 -17.04 -48.50 15.21
C ALA A 255 -16.05 -48.12 14.09
N LEU A 256 -14.87 -47.58 14.44
CA LEU A 256 -13.83 -47.24 13.46
C LEU A 256 -13.19 -48.49 12.85
N VAL A 257 -12.98 -49.52 13.66
CA VAL A 257 -12.51 -50.84 13.17
C VAL A 257 -13.50 -51.42 12.15
N SER A 258 -14.81 -51.38 12.45
CA SER A 258 -15.86 -51.83 11.52
C SER A 258 -15.87 -51.00 10.24
N PHE A 259 -15.84 -49.66 10.36
CA PHE A 259 -15.81 -48.76 9.21
C PHE A 259 -14.63 -49.05 8.26
N VAL A 260 -13.40 -49.13 8.78
CA VAL A 260 -12.21 -49.42 7.96
C VAL A 260 -12.30 -50.79 7.29
N SER A 261 -12.83 -51.80 7.99
CA SER A 261 -12.95 -53.15 7.47
C SER A 261 -14.00 -53.23 6.35
N GLU A 262 -15.16 -52.63 6.57
CA GLU A 262 -16.24 -52.58 5.57
C GLU A 262 -15.83 -51.75 4.34
N PHE A 263 -15.16 -50.62 4.56
CA PHE A 263 -14.64 -49.80 3.47
C PHE A 263 -13.64 -50.59 2.62
N ALA A 264 -12.68 -51.29 3.25
CA ALA A 264 -11.72 -52.11 2.53
C ALA A 264 -12.41 -53.19 1.68
N GLU A 265 -13.41 -53.87 2.24
CA GLU A 265 -14.09 -54.97 1.55
C GLU A 265 -15.01 -54.47 0.43
N LYS A 266 -15.88 -53.51 0.72
CA LYS A 266 -16.92 -53.02 -0.20
C LYS A 266 -16.35 -52.07 -1.26
N ARG A 267 -15.46 -51.15 -0.87
CA ARG A 267 -14.97 -50.09 -1.76
C ARG A 267 -13.68 -50.46 -2.46
N LEU A 268 -12.76 -51.12 -1.77
CA LEU A 268 -11.44 -51.48 -2.34
C LEU A 268 -11.38 -52.93 -2.86
N GLY A 269 -12.37 -53.78 -2.53
CA GLY A 269 -12.33 -55.21 -2.85
C GLY A 269 -11.22 -55.95 -2.11
N LEU A 270 -10.80 -55.45 -0.93
CA LEU A 270 -9.68 -55.95 -0.14
C LEU A 270 -10.16 -56.42 1.23
N LYS A 271 -9.63 -57.55 1.72
CA LYS A 271 -9.91 -58.01 3.07
C LYS A 271 -8.98 -57.32 4.08
N ALA A 272 -9.57 -56.62 5.06
CA ALA A 272 -8.82 -56.11 6.20
C ALA A 272 -8.50 -57.24 7.20
N LYS A 273 -7.24 -57.31 7.68
CA LYS A 273 -6.82 -58.24 8.75
C LYS A 273 -6.74 -57.50 10.07
N ILE A 274 -7.56 -57.90 11.03
CA ILE A 274 -7.58 -57.32 12.38
C ILE A 274 -6.63 -58.12 13.28
N ARG A 275 -5.66 -57.44 13.89
CA ARG A 275 -4.77 -58.03 14.92
C ARG A 275 -4.91 -57.24 16.21
N LYS A 276 -5.25 -57.91 17.31
CA LYS A 276 -5.29 -57.29 18.64
C LYS A 276 -3.93 -57.40 19.31
N ASP A 277 -3.48 -56.32 19.93
CA ASP A 277 -2.34 -56.31 20.84
C ASP A 277 -2.82 -55.90 22.24
N PRO A 278 -2.99 -56.89 23.14
CA PRO A 278 -3.51 -56.63 24.48
C PRO A 278 -2.56 -55.78 25.33
N ARG A 279 -1.26 -55.70 25.00
CA ARG A 279 -0.27 -54.91 25.76
C ARG A 279 -0.56 -53.41 25.72
N TYR A 280 -1.15 -52.94 24.62
CA TYR A 280 -1.45 -51.52 24.38
C TYR A 280 -2.95 -51.25 24.24
N ASN A 281 -3.79 -52.26 24.51
CA ASN A 281 -5.24 -52.23 24.25
C ASN A 281 -5.57 -51.74 22.82
N THR A 282 -4.78 -52.15 21.83
CA THR A 282 -4.85 -51.65 20.45
C THR A 282 -5.32 -52.75 19.49
N ALA A 283 -6.23 -52.42 18.58
CA ALA A 283 -6.56 -53.19 17.40
C ALA A 283 -5.86 -52.59 16.17
N TYR A 284 -5.02 -53.38 15.52
CA TYR A 284 -4.40 -53.04 14.25
C TYR A 284 -5.28 -53.55 13.11
N CYS A 285 -5.76 -52.62 12.27
CA CYS A 285 -6.50 -52.94 11.06
C CYS A 285 -5.53 -52.87 9.86
N LEU A 286 -5.21 -54.02 9.27
CA LEU A 286 -4.14 -54.16 8.26
C LEU A 286 -4.75 -54.41 6.88
N ILE A 287 -4.48 -53.54 5.92
CA ILE A 287 -4.91 -53.67 4.51
C ILE A 287 -3.67 -53.90 3.66
N TYR A 288 -3.45 -55.14 3.22
CA TYR A 288 -2.24 -55.52 2.48
C TYR A 288 -2.37 -55.23 0.98
N ASN A 289 -2.05 -54.01 0.58
CA ASN A 289 -1.96 -53.62 -0.82
C ASN A 289 -0.85 -52.57 -1.03
N GLY A 290 0.33 -53.04 -1.45
CA GLY A 290 1.48 -52.17 -1.72
C GLY A 290 1.22 -51.14 -2.82
N LYS A 291 0.48 -51.53 -3.87
CA LYS A 291 0.12 -50.62 -4.97
C LYS A 291 -0.77 -49.45 -4.48
N LEU A 292 -1.76 -49.74 -3.63
CA LEU A 292 -2.58 -48.69 -3.03
C LEU A 292 -1.74 -47.74 -2.16
N ALA A 293 -0.83 -48.28 -1.35
CA ALA A 293 0.07 -47.47 -0.54
C ALA A 293 0.98 -46.57 -1.40
N GLU A 294 1.54 -47.10 -2.49
CA GLU A 294 2.33 -46.34 -3.47
C GLU A 294 1.51 -45.21 -4.11
N LYS A 295 0.25 -45.49 -4.49
CA LYS A 295 -0.67 -44.47 -5.01
C LYS A 295 -0.88 -43.34 -4.03
N LEU A 296 -1.22 -43.66 -2.78
CA LEU A 296 -1.48 -42.64 -1.74
C LEU A 296 -0.24 -41.78 -1.45
N ILE A 297 0.94 -42.39 -1.37
CA ILE A 297 2.21 -41.66 -1.20
C ILE A 297 2.46 -40.73 -2.39
N ARG A 298 2.28 -41.22 -3.63
CA ARG A 298 2.44 -40.41 -4.85
C ARG A 298 1.45 -39.24 -4.90
N THR A 299 0.23 -39.43 -4.40
CA THR A 299 -0.78 -38.36 -4.29
C THR A 299 -0.45 -37.36 -3.17
N GLY A 300 0.44 -37.70 -2.24
CA GLY A 300 0.91 -36.82 -1.18
C GLY A 300 0.29 -37.07 0.20
N PHE A 301 -0.37 -38.21 0.43
CA PHE A 301 -0.81 -38.60 1.77
C PHE A 301 0.36 -39.09 2.61
N ASN A 302 1.14 -38.16 3.16
CA ASN A 302 2.26 -38.46 4.05
C ASN A 302 1.83 -38.38 5.52
N LYS A 303 2.55 -39.08 6.41
CA LYS A 303 2.29 -39.03 7.87
C LYS A 303 2.62 -37.65 8.49
N LYS A 304 3.47 -36.88 7.83
CA LYS A 304 4.01 -35.60 8.28
C LYS A 304 4.08 -34.63 7.11
N GLY A 305 4.06 -33.33 7.40
CA GLY A 305 4.12 -32.27 6.42
C GLY A 305 2.77 -31.89 5.79
N LYS A 306 2.86 -31.29 4.61
CA LYS A 306 1.75 -30.73 3.84
C LYS A 306 0.63 -31.76 3.53
N LEU A 307 -0.62 -31.38 3.78
CA LEU A 307 -1.78 -32.07 3.18
C LEU A 307 -1.75 -31.98 1.64
N PRO A 308 -2.23 -33.02 0.93
CA PRO A 308 -2.17 -33.04 -0.53
C PRO A 308 -3.16 -32.04 -1.16
N ASN A 309 -2.73 -31.36 -2.22
CA ASN A 309 -3.53 -30.37 -2.95
C ASN A 309 -4.86 -30.92 -3.48
N ILE A 310 -4.96 -32.24 -3.71
CA ILE A 310 -6.20 -32.89 -4.14
C ILE A 310 -7.34 -32.65 -3.14
N ILE A 311 -7.05 -32.55 -1.83
CA ILE A 311 -8.06 -32.24 -0.81
C ILE A 311 -8.53 -30.79 -0.93
N PHE A 312 -7.62 -29.84 -1.10
CA PHE A 312 -7.97 -28.42 -1.31
C PHE A 312 -8.76 -28.19 -2.60
N ASN A 313 -8.53 -29.02 -3.63
CA ASN A 313 -9.24 -28.99 -4.91
C ASN A 313 -10.54 -29.80 -4.92
N SER A 314 -10.99 -30.32 -3.77
CA SER A 314 -12.19 -31.14 -3.67
C SER A 314 -13.45 -30.34 -3.30
N PRO A 315 -14.65 -30.89 -3.54
CA PRO A 315 -15.90 -30.29 -3.08
C PRO A 315 -15.97 -30.14 -1.57
N SER A 316 -16.77 -29.16 -1.13
CA SER A 316 -16.90 -28.86 0.31
C SER A 316 -17.37 -30.05 1.14
N GLY A 317 -18.24 -30.91 0.60
CA GLY A 317 -18.69 -32.15 1.25
C GLY A 317 -17.52 -33.13 1.48
N VAL A 318 -16.69 -33.33 0.45
CA VAL A 318 -15.49 -34.17 0.50
C VAL A 318 -14.48 -33.64 1.51
N ILE A 319 -14.23 -32.33 1.54
CA ILE A 319 -13.33 -31.71 2.53
C ILE A 319 -13.89 -31.88 3.96
N LYS A 320 -15.19 -31.65 4.16
CA LYS A 320 -15.83 -31.86 5.48
C LYS A 320 -15.74 -33.32 5.92
N ALA A 321 -15.93 -34.27 5.01
CA ALA A 321 -15.80 -35.69 5.31
C ALA A 321 -14.36 -36.09 5.66
N PHE A 322 -13.36 -35.51 4.97
CA PHE A 322 -11.95 -35.66 5.35
C PHE A 322 -11.67 -35.14 6.75
N ILE A 323 -12.12 -33.92 7.08
CA ILE A 323 -11.96 -33.33 8.41
C ILE A 323 -12.64 -34.21 9.46
N GLN A 324 -13.86 -34.70 9.18
CA GLN A 324 -14.58 -35.61 10.07
C GLN A 324 -13.78 -36.89 10.32
N GLY A 325 -13.25 -37.53 9.28
CA GLY A 325 -12.41 -38.73 9.45
C GLY A 325 -11.17 -38.46 10.30
N PHE A 326 -10.56 -37.29 10.14
CA PHE A 326 -9.43 -36.87 10.97
C PHE A 326 -9.84 -36.68 12.44
N GLU A 327 -10.94 -35.96 12.69
CA GLU A 327 -11.48 -35.75 14.05
C GLU A 327 -11.87 -37.07 14.72
N GLU A 328 -12.44 -38.01 13.97
CA GLU A 328 -12.80 -39.34 14.50
C GLU A 328 -11.58 -40.15 14.95
N GLY A 329 -10.41 -39.94 14.33
CA GLY A 329 -9.16 -40.58 14.72
C GLY A 329 -8.49 -39.90 15.92
N ASP A 330 -8.24 -38.59 15.83
CA ASP A 330 -7.32 -37.89 16.75
C ASP A 330 -8.02 -37.01 17.81
N SER A 331 -9.36 -36.87 17.77
CA SER A 331 -10.04 -35.94 18.69
C SER A 331 -10.23 -36.50 20.10
N TYR A 332 -9.86 -35.70 21.09
CA TYR A 332 -10.20 -35.99 22.49
C TYR A 332 -11.68 -35.66 22.73
N ALA A 333 -12.46 -36.69 23.11
CA ALA A 333 -13.92 -36.61 23.32
C ALA A 333 -14.39 -35.45 24.22
N LYS A 334 -13.54 -34.98 25.15
CA LYS A 334 -13.81 -33.78 25.97
C LYS A 334 -13.36 -32.50 25.25
N GLY A 335 -14.12 -32.11 24.21
CA GLY A 335 -14.10 -30.73 23.68
C GLY A 335 -13.57 -30.54 22.26
N ARG A 336 -13.49 -31.61 21.46
CA ARG A 336 -13.05 -31.62 20.05
C ARG A 336 -11.73 -30.87 19.84
N GLU A 337 -10.70 -31.37 20.52
CA GLU A 337 -9.32 -30.90 20.40
C GLU A 337 -8.48 -31.95 19.67
N ILE A 338 -7.72 -31.49 18.69
CA ILE A 338 -6.82 -32.26 17.85
C ILE A 338 -5.38 -31.90 18.26
N HIS A 339 -4.54 -32.89 18.53
CA HIS A 339 -3.19 -32.69 19.08
C HIS A 339 -2.15 -33.25 18.11
N ILE A 340 -1.58 -32.39 17.29
CA ILE A 340 -0.64 -32.79 16.22
C ILE A 340 0.75 -32.28 16.56
N ASN A 341 1.77 -33.14 16.47
CA ASN A 341 3.16 -32.71 16.68
C ASN A 341 3.72 -31.95 15.46
N ASP A 342 3.21 -32.28 14.28
CA ASP A 342 3.56 -31.66 13.01
C ASP A 342 2.89 -30.29 12.83
N LYS A 343 3.71 -29.26 12.64
CA LYS A 343 3.24 -27.88 12.50
C LYS A 343 2.55 -27.64 11.15
N GLU A 344 3.07 -28.19 10.06
CA GLU A 344 2.48 -27.92 8.74
C GLU A 344 1.09 -28.54 8.62
N LEU A 345 0.96 -29.80 9.05
CA LEU A 345 -0.29 -30.55 9.00
C LEU A 345 -1.40 -29.84 9.77
N ILE A 346 -1.12 -29.30 10.96
CA ILE A 346 -2.15 -28.62 11.75
C ILE A 346 -2.56 -27.26 11.16
N GLU A 347 -1.62 -26.55 10.54
CA GLU A 347 -1.92 -25.29 9.87
C GLU A 347 -2.79 -25.52 8.64
N ASP A 348 -2.52 -26.60 7.89
CA ASP A 348 -3.30 -26.99 6.73
C ASP A 348 -4.71 -27.45 7.11
N LEU A 349 -4.81 -28.23 8.20
CA LEU A 349 -6.10 -28.62 8.76
C LEU A 349 -6.88 -27.40 9.23
N SER A 350 -6.22 -26.45 9.90
CA SER A 350 -6.83 -25.17 10.30
C SER A 350 -7.35 -24.38 9.10
N LEU A 351 -6.59 -24.32 8.01
CA LEU A 351 -6.98 -23.64 6.78
C LEU A 351 -8.16 -24.34 6.10
N LEU A 352 -8.13 -25.67 5.98
CA LEU A 352 -9.26 -26.45 5.44
C LEU A 352 -10.54 -26.21 6.23
N CYS A 353 -10.48 -26.21 7.57
CA CYS A 353 -11.61 -25.87 8.43
C CYS A 353 -12.17 -24.47 8.09
N SER A 354 -11.32 -23.45 7.96
CA SER A 354 -11.74 -22.09 7.56
C SER A 354 -12.41 -22.06 6.19
N LEU A 355 -11.90 -22.80 5.19
CA LEU A 355 -12.49 -22.83 3.85
C LEU A 355 -13.91 -23.41 3.83
N VAL A 356 -14.22 -24.38 4.70
CA VAL A 356 -15.54 -25.02 4.75
C VAL A 356 -16.46 -24.53 5.89
N GLY A 357 -16.11 -23.44 6.57
CA GLY A 357 -16.98 -22.82 7.56
C GLY A 357 -16.87 -23.38 8.99
N ILE A 358 -15.81 -24.12 9.30
CA ILE A 358 -15.61 -24.71 10.64
C ILE A 358 -14.73 -23.75 11.48
N PRO A 359 -15.26 -23.17 12.57
CA PRO A 359 -14.50 -22.24 13.41
C PRO A 359 -13.45 -22.98 14.25
N THR A 360 -12.20 -22.51 14.19
CA THR A 360 -11.07 -23.10 14.91
C THR A 360 -10.30 -22.06 15.73
N THR A 361 -9.71 -22.51 16.82
CA THR A 361 -8.58 -21.82 17.47
C THR A 361 -7.33 -22.68 17.38
N LEU A 362 -6.17 -22.04 17.20
CA LEU A 362 -4.90 -22.70 17.03
C LEU A 362 -3.93 -22.31 18.15
N ARG A 363 -3.28 -23.30 18.76
CA ARG A 363 -2.21 -23.09 19.74
C ARG A 363 -0.95 -23.81 19.29
N LEU A 364 0.04 -23.04 18.89
CA LEU A 364 1.36 -23.55 18.52
C LEU A 364 2.29 -23.60 19.76
N LYS A 365 2.93 -24.75 19.99
CA LYS A 365 3.95 -25.05 21.01
C LYS A 365 5.15 -25.71 20.33
N LYS A 366 6.23 -25.94 21.08
CA LYS A 366 7.45 -26.58 20.55
C LYS A 366 7.20 -27.97 19.96
N ASN A 367 6.42 -28.82 20.66
CA ASN A 367 6.30 -30.24 20.32
C ASN A 367 4.86 -30.77 20.20
N SER A 368 3.82 -29.97 20.44
CA SER A 368 2.42 -30.44 20.44
C SER A 368 1.49 -29.26 20.18
N GLN A 369 1.04 -29.20 18.92
CA GLN A 369 0.15 -28.17 18.42
C GLN A 369 -1.29 -28.58 18.72
N VAL A 370 -2.13 -27.61 19.08
CA VAL A 370 -3.53 -27.89 19.42
C VAL A 370 -4.44 -27.09 18.51
N LEU A 371 -5.29 -27.80 17.76
CA LEU A 371 -6.38 -27.22 16.98
C LEU A 371 -7.67 -27.59 17.68
N ARG A 372 -8.53 -26.59 17.93
CA ARG A 372 -9.80 -26.80 18.61
C ARG A 372 -10.94 -26.31 17.76
N THR A 373 -11.87 -27.19 17.42
CA THR A 373 -13.12 -26.81 16.76
C THR A 373 -14.09 -26.23 17.79
N GLN A 374 -14.66 -25.07 17.49
CA GLN A 374 -15.53 -24.37 18.43
C GLN A 374 -16.98 -24.82 18.26
N HIS A 375 -17.54 -25.45 19.30
CA HIS A 375 -18.94 -25.85 19.31
C HIS A 375 -19.82 -24.84 20.03
N LEU A 376 -20.99 -24.54 19.47
CA LEU A 376 -21.98 -23.59 20.01
C LEU A 376 -22.41 -23.89 21.46
N PHE A 377 -22.41 -25.16 21.87
CA PHE A 377 -22.91 -25.58 23.17
C PHE A 377 -21.81 -25.57 24.27
N GLY A 378 -20.53 -25.38 23.90
CA GLY A 378 -19.41 -25.35 24.83
C GLY A 378 -18.97 -26.73 25.36
N ARG A 379 -17.92 -26.76 26.20
CA ARG A 379 -17.44 -28.00 26.85
C ARG A 379 -18.52 -28.54 27.81
N GLY A 380 -18.92 -29.80 27.63
CA GLY A 380 -19.75 -30.54 28.59
C GLY A 380 -21.24 -30.17 28.61
N SER A 381 -21.80 -29.59 27.54
CA SER A 381 -23.24 -29.35 27.46
C SER A 381 -24.02 -30.60 27.07
N THR A 382 -24.94 -31.01 27.93
CA THR A 382 -25.87 -32.13 27.71
C THR A 382 -27.28 -31.67 27.33
N GLN A 383 -27.56 -30.35 27.25
CA GLN A 383 -28.93 -29.81 27.22
C GLN A 383 -29.22 -28.78 26.10
N GLY A 384 -28.41 -28.70 25.03
CA GLY A 384 -28.71 -27.83 23.88
C GLY A 384 -28.68 -26.32 24.14
N ILE A 385 -28.25 -25.87 25.33
CA ILE A 385 -28.09 -24.45 25.67
C ILE A 385 -26.75 -23.94 25.15
N VAL A 386 -26.78 -22.92 24.27
CA VAL A 386 -25.59 -22.22 23.78
C VAL A 386 -24.91 -21.48 24.93
N LYS A 387 -23.77 -22.00 25.41
CA LYS A 387 -23.02 -21.39 26.53
C LYS A 387 -22.18 -20.19 26.08
N ASN A 388 -21.62 -20.24 24.87
CA ASN A 388 -20.78 -19.20 24.28
C ASN A 388 -20.77 -19.38 22.76
N ASP A 389 -21.05 -18.33 22.00
CA ASP A 389 -20.94 -18.37 20.54
C ASP A 389 -19.50 -18.63 20.09
N SER A 390 -19.37 -19.28 18.94
CA SER A 390 -18.10 -19.47 18.26
C SER A 390 -17.52 -18.13 17.81
N LEU A 391 -16.22 -18.11 17.50
CA LEU A 391 -15.51 -16.95 16.97
C LEU A 391 -16.21 -16.34 15.75
N TYR A 392 -16.69 -17.18 14.83
CA TYR A 392 -17.39 -16.76 13.60
C TYR A 392 -18.78 -16.20 13.86
N ASN A 393 -19.34 -16.48 15.04
CA ASN A 393 -20.63 -16.00 15.52
C ASN A 393 -20.48 -14.93 16.61
N ARG A 394 -19.36 -14.20 16.60
CA ARG A 394 -19.16 -13.01 17.43
C ARG A 394 -18.96 -11.81 16.53
N LEU A 395 -19.57 -10.70 16.93
CA LEU A 395 -19.58 -9.46 16.19
C LEU A 395 -18.87 -8.38 17.01
N PRO A 396 -18.05 -7.51 16.39
CA PRO A 396 -17.51 -6.33 17.09
C PRO A 396 -18.66 -5.49 17.66
N GLN A 397 -18.49 -4.97 18.86
CA GLN A 397 -19.57 -4.27 19.55
C GLN A 397 -20.11 -3.05 18.79
N PHE A 398 -19.26 -2.34 18.05
CA PHE A 398 -19.67 -1.20 17.23
C PHE A 398 -20.59 -1.59 16.05
N THR A 399 -20.70 -2.87 15.72
CA THR A 399 -21.63 -3.35 14.67
C THR A 399 -23.02 -3.66 15.19
N VAL A 400 -23.28 -3.59 16.50
CA VAL A 400 -24.58 -3.96 17.09
C VAL A 400 -25.26 -2.74 17.70
N GLN A 401 -26.59 -2.74 17.69
CA GLN A 401 -27.34 -1.61 18.25
C GLN A 401 -27.25 -1.61 19.78
N THR A 402 -26.80 -0.50 20.38
CA THR A 402 -26.81 -0.30 21.83
C THR A 402 -27.91 0.70 22.21
N SER A 403 -28.98 0.25 22.85
CA SER A 403 -30.02 1.13 23.40
C SER A 403 -29.90 1.27 24.93
N LYS A 404 -30.52 2.31 25.52
CA LYS A 404 -30.59 2.50 26.99
C LYS A 404 -31.22 1.31 27.72
N GLN A 405 -31.99 0.47 27.03
CA GLN A 405 -32.62 -0.74 27.57
C GLN A 405 -31.66 -1.95 27.61
N GLN A 406 -30.45 -1.84 27.03
CA GLN A 406 -29.49 -2.94 26.90
C GLN A 406 -28.04 -2.51 27.26
N PRO A 407 -27.80 -2.00 28.49
CA PRO A 407 -26.52 -1.42 28.91
C PRO A 407 -25.36 -2.43 28.99
N PHE A 408 -25.64 -3.74 28.92
CA PHE A 408 -24.63 -4.79 29.02
C PHE A 408 -23.72 -4.86 27.78
N TYR A 409 -24.23 -4.52 26.60
CA TYR A 409 -23.44 -4.58 25.36
C TYR A 409 -22.39 -3.47 25.26
N ALA A 410 -22.65 -2.31 25.84
CA ALA A 410 -21.72 -1.18 25.85
C ALA A 410 -20.37 -1.47 26.56
N LYS A 411 -20.28 -2.57 27.33
CA LYS A 411 -19.07 -2.96 28.09
C LYS A 411 -18.28 -4.09 27.44
N GLN A 412 -18.74 -4.66 26.33
CA GLN A 412 -18.08 -5.79 25.66
C GLN A 412 -17.37 -5.35 24.38
N PHE A 413 -16.22 -5.95 24.06
CA PHE A 413 -15.54 -5.69 22.78
C PHE A 413 -16.12 -6.52 21.63
N MET A 414 -16.62 -7.72 21.95
CA MET A 414 -17.24 -8.65 21.01
C MET A 414 -18.56 -9.13 21.62
N VAL A 415 -19.63 -9.09 20.84
CA VAL A 415 -20.98 -9.49 21.24
C VAL A 415 -21.35 -10.80 20.52
N SER A 416 -21.98 -11.73 21.22
CA SER A 416 -22.41 -13.01 20.66
C SER A 416 -23.62 -12.81 19.73
N LEU A 417 -23.61 -13.41 18.54
CA LEU A 417 -24.72 -13.40 17.58
C LEU A 417 -26.03 -13.89 18.21
N SER A 418 -26.00 -14.95 19.03
CA SER A 418 -27.15 -15.46 19.77
C SER A 418 -27.75 -14.40 20.70
N ALA A 419 -26.91 -13.52 21.27
CA ALA A 419 -27.38 -12.40 22.10
C ALA A 419 -27.99 -11.30 21.22
N VAL A 420 -27.37 -10.96 20.10
CA VAL A 420 -27.91 -10.01 19.12
C VAL A 420 -29.29 -10.45 18.63
N GLN A 421 -29.46 -11.73 18.30
CA GLN A 421 -30.72 -12.33 17.86
C GLN A 421 -31.79 -12.30 18.95
N ARG A 422 -31.46 -12.78 20.16
CA ARG A 422 -32.38 -12.81 21.30
C ARG A 422 -32.95 -11.43 21.63
N HIS A 423 -32.13 -10.41 21.43
CA HIS A 423 -32.44 -9.03 21.81
C HIS A 423 -32.79 -8.12 20.63
N ASN A 424 -32.91 -8.69 19.42
CA ASN A 424 -33.18 -7.99 18.16
C ASN A 424 -32.29 -6.75 17.94
N ALA A 425 -31.00 -6.85 18.28
CA ALA A 425 -30.04 -5.74 18.25
C ALA A 425 -29.25 -5.65 16.93
N HIS A 426 -29.81 -6.20 15.84
CA HIS A 426 -29.17 -6.22 14.54
C HIS A 426 -29.14 -4.82 13.90
N THR A 427 -28.00 -4.49 13.32
CA THR A 427 -27.82 -3.41 12.34
C THR A 427 -27.70 -4.00 10.93
N GLU A 428 -27.79 -3.17 9.90
CA GLU A 428 -27.50 -3.62 8.53
C GLU A 428 -26.07 -4.15 8.39
N GLU A 429 -25.10 -3.51 9.06
CA GLU A 429 -23.70 -3.93 9.03
C GLU A 429 -23.49 -5.31 9.69
N SER A 430 -24.11 -5.55 10.84
CA SER A 430 -24.03 -6.88 11.49
C SER A 430 -24.70 -7.97 10.66
N LYS A 431 -25.82 -7.69 9.97
CA LYS A 431 -26.44 -8.66 9.05
C LYS A 431 -25.50 -8.99 7.89
N LYS A 432 -24.86 -7.96 7.32
CA LYS A 432 -23.88 -8.11 6.25
C LYS A 432 -22.68 -8.97 6.68
N LEU A 433 -22.13 -8.70 7.86
CA LEU A 433 -21.02 -9.48 8.42
C LEU A 433 -21.43 -10.94 8.74
N VAL A 434 -22.67 -11.17 9.19
CA VAL A 434 -23.21 -12.52 9.43
C VAL A 434 -23.36 -13.30 8.12
N GLY A 435 -23.84 -12.67 7.05
CA GLY A 435 -23.98 -13.29 5.71
C GLY A 435 -22.69 -13.39 4.90
N GLY A 436 -21.65 -12.67 5.31
CA GLY A 436 -20.36 -12.60 4.62
C GLY A 436 -19.48 -13.85 4.77
N SER A 437 -18.38 -13.84 4.03
CA SER A 437 -17.36 -14.89 3.96
C SER A 437 -16.16 -14.64 4.88
N PHE A 438 -16.15 -13.54 5.65
CA PHE A 438 -15.13 -13.24 6.66
C PHE A 438 -15.71 -13.01 8.06
N CYS A 439 -14.84 -13.03 9.07
CA CYS A 439 -15.14 -12.60 10.44
C CYS A 439 -14.05 -11.67 10.97
N ALA A 440 -14.41 -10.79 11.88
CA ALA A 440 -13.48 -9.91 12.58
C ALA A 440 -12.86 -10.61 13.80
N VAL A 441 -11.54 -10.59 13.90
CA VAL A 441 -10.77 -11.22 14.97
C VAL A 441 -9.92 -10.16 15.66
N ARG A 442 -10.08 -10.03 16.97
CA ARG A 442 -9.32 -9.05 17.76
C ARG A 442 -7.85 -9.47 17.84
N VAL A 443 -6.94 -8.53 17.58
CA VAL A 443 -5.49 -8.69 17.72
C VAL A 443 -5.14 -8.91 19.19
N GLU A 444 -4.41 -9.97 19.47
CA GLU A 444 -3.92 -10.34 20.80
C GLU A 444 -2.48 -9.84 21.03
N ASN A 445 -1.63 -9.95 20.01
CA ASN A 445 -0.21 -9.67 20.12
C ASN A 445 0.37 -9.23 18.77
N VAL A 446 1.30 -8.28 18.82
CA VAL A 446 2.09 -7.79 17.69
C VAL A 446 3.55 -7.80 18.13
N MET A 447 4.43 -8.39 17.33
CA MET A 447 5.86 -8.44 17.59
C MET A 447 6.62 -7.98 16.34
N ILE A 448 7.67 -7.19 16.55
CA ILE A 448 8.59 -6.75 15.50
C ILE A 448 9.92 -7.43 15.78
N GLU A 449 10.45 -8.13 14.79
CA GLU A 449 11.76 -8.80 14.84
C GLU A 449 12.67 -8.14 13.79
N GLU A 450 13.94 -7.95 14.13
CA GLU A 450 14.96 -7.39 13.23
C GLU A 450 16.06 -8.42 12.94
N SER A 451 16.65 -8.39 11.75
CA SER A 451 17.70 -9.31 11.32
C SER A 451 18.72 -8.61 10.44
N GLU A 452 20.01 -8.79 10.75
CA GLU A 452 21.12 -8.31 9.90
C GLU A 452 21.17 -8.99 8.54
N LYS A 453 20.70 -10.24 8.44
CA LYS A 453 20.66 -10.99 7.17
C LYS A 453 19.50 -10.57 6.25
N GLY A 454 18.58 -9.75 6.74
CA GLY A 454 17.34 -9.42 6.05
C GLY A 454 16.34 -10.58 5.99
N PHE A 455 15.10 -10.26 5.62
CA PHE A 455 14.03 -11.18 5.29
C PHE A 455 13.59 -10.92 3.85
N GLU A 456 13.31 -11.98 3.09
CA GLU A 456 12.66 -11.86 1.78
C GLU A 456 11.15 -11.89 1.93
N PHE A 457 10.50 -11.05 1.14
CA PHE A 457 9.06 -10.93 1.11
C PHE A 457 8.54 -10.98 -0.32
N PHE A 458 7.32 -11.50 -0.47
CA PHE A 458 6.62 -11.64 -1.73
C PHE A 458 5.20 -11.09 -1.60
N ASP A 459 4.63 -10.64 -2.72
CA ASP A 459 3.24 -10.23 -2.80
C ASP A 459 2.69 -10.47 -4.21
N ILE A 460 1.39 -10.26 -4.39
CA ILE A 460 0.68 -10.43 -5.65
C ILE A 460 -0.21 -9.22 -5.91
N GLU A 461 -0.20 -8.69 -7.12
CA GLU A 461 -1.20 -7.72 -7.55
C GLU A 461 -2.45 -8.45 -8.06
N LEU A 462 -3.65 -8.11 -7.57
CA LEU A 462 -4.92 -8.62 -8.08
C LEU A 462 -5.56 -7.60 -9.00
N GLU A 463 -6.22 -8.08 -10.07
CA GLU A 463 -6.96 -7.21 -11.01
C GLU A 463 -8.16 -6.51 -10.37
N LYS A 464 -8.69 -7.06 -9.27
CA LYS A 464 -9.84 -6.52 -8.53
C LYS A 464 -9.73 -6.84 -7.04
N ASN A 465 -10.60 -6.19 -6.25
CA ASN A 465 -10.80 -6.37 -4.80
C ASN A 465 -9.61 -5.98 -3.92
N HIS A 466 -8.39 -6.39 -4.28
CA HIS A 466 -7.13 -6.04 -3.59
C HIS A 466 -6.98 -6.63 -2.19
N TYR A 467 -7.83 -7.59 -1.80
CA TYR A 467 -7.70 -8.34 -0.55
C TYR A 467 -7.53 -9.81 -0.85
N PHE A 468 -6.44 -10.45 -0.45
CA PHE A 468 -6.20 -11.88 -0.73
C PHE A 468 -6.14 -12.72 0.54
N VAL A 469 -6.53 -13.98 0.43
CA VAL A 469 -6.48 -14.96 1.52
C VAL A 469 -5.10 -15.60 1.55
N HIS A 470 -4.45 -15.54 2.71
CA HIS A 470 -3.16 -16.18 2.98
C HIS A 470 -3.25 -17.05 4.26
N SER A 471 -2.09 -17.37 4.85
CA SER A 471 -1.90 -18.39 5.88
C SER A 471 -3.01 -18.43 6.91
N LEU A 472 -3.49 -19.65 7.19
CA LEU A 472 -4.51 -19.92 8.21
C LEU A 472 -5.87 -19.21 7.97
N GLY A 473 -6.07 -18.68 6.76
CA GLY A 473 -7.27 -17.95 6.37
C GLY A 473 -7.23 -16.48 6.80
N ASN A 474 -6.06 -15.90 7.03
CA ASN A 474 -5.96 -14.45 7.21
C ASN A 474 -6.18 -13.74 5.87
N ILE A 475 -6.74 -12.53 5.93
CA ILE A 475 -7.00 -11.72 4.74
C ILE A 475 -6.25 -10.40 4.90
N THR A 476 -5.35 -10.10 3.98
CA THR A 476 -4.61 -8.83 3.94
C THR A 476 -4.85 -8.12 2.62
N HIS A 477 -4.48 -6.84 2.58
CA HIS A 477 -4.50 -6.10 1.34
C HIS A 477 -3.22 -6.39 0.56
N ASN A 478 -3.36 -6.56 -0.74
CA ASN A 478 -2.29 -6.94 -1.63
C ASN A 478 -1.38 -5.74 -1.97
N CYS A 479 -0.19 -6.01 -2.50
CA CYS A 479 0.65 -4.95 -2.98
C CYS A 479 0.17 -4.46 -4.35
N CYS A 480 -0.22 -3.18 -4.45
CA CYS A 480 -0.44 -2.56 -5.74
C CYS A 480 0.90 -2.02 -6.24
N ARG A 481 1.34 -2.44 -7.43
CA ARG A 481 2.14 -1.57 -8.30
C ARG A 481 1.35 -0.28 -8.38
N LEU A 482 1.98 0.88 -8.20
CA LEU A 482 1.31 2.18 -8.22
C LEU A 482 0.51 2.39 -9.53
N GLN A 483 -0.69 1.81 -9.56
CA GLN A 483 -1.91 2.34 -10.12
C GLN A 483 -2.78 2.55 -8.88
N LEU A 484 -2.76 3.79 -8.42
CA LEU A 484 -3.56 4.35 -7.34
C LEU A 484 -4.95 3.69 -7.27
N ASN A 485 -5.14 2.82 -6.27
CA ASN A 485 -6.45 2.26 -5.97
C ASN A 485 -7.24 3.29 -5.17
N VAL A 486 -8.30 3.79 -5.79
CA VAL A 486 -9.15 4.93 -5.40
C VAL A 486 -9.84 4.75 -4.02
N ASN A 487 -9.77 3.56 -3.42
CA ASN A 487 -10.26 3.36 -2.04
C ASN A 487 -9.22 3.71 -0.95
N GLU A 488 -7.92 3.76 -1.28
CA GLU A 488 -6.85 4.30 -0.42
C GLU A 488 -6.87 5.84 -0.35
N LEU A 489 -7.46 6.49 -1.37
CA LEU A 489 -7.69 7.94 -1.40
C LEU A 489 -8.54 8.46 -0.23
N LYS A 490 -9.36 7.59 0.38
CA LYS A 490 -10.08 7.90 1.62
C LYS A 490 -9.17 8.00 2.86
N LYS A 491 -7.94 7.45 2.82
CA LYS A 491 -6.95 7.50 3.92
C LYS A 491 -5.92 8.61 3.79
N LEU A 492 -5.74 9.20 2.60
CA LEU A 492 -4.84 10.34 2.35
C LEU A 492 -5.21 11.61 3.15
N ARG A 493 -6.30 11.56 3.93
CA ARG A 493 -6.75 12.62 4.83
C ARG A 493 -5.97 12.80 6.13
N HIS A 494 -5.05 11.91 6.52
CA HIS A 494 -4.50 12.01 7.89
C HIS A 494 -3.04 12.41 8.08
N LYS A 495 -2.15 12.40 7.09
CA LYS A 495 -0.78 12.94 7.28
C LYS A 495 -0.19 13.45 5.96
N THR A 496 -0.20 14.78 5.82
CA THR A 496 0.73 15.63 5.03
C THR A 496 0.97 15.29 3.55
N GLY A 497 0.71 16.28 2.69
CA GLY A 497 0.95 16.22 1.26
C GLY A 497 2.39 15.85 0.87
N GLY A 498 2.50 14.80 0.06
CA GLY A 498 3.67 14.51 -0.78
C GLY A 498 3.44 15.10 -2.16
N LEU A 499 4.41 15.88 -2.64
CA LEU A 499 4.23 16.95 -3.61
C LEU A 499 4.41 16.54 -5.07
N PHE A 500 5.33 15.62 -5.38
CA PHE A 500 5.74 15.26 -6.75
C PHE A 500 6.47 13.92 -6.74
N GLY A 501 5.71 12.83 -6.77
CA GLY A 501 6.26 11.48 -6.80
C GLY A 501 5.25 10.38 -7.12
N ALA A 502 4.03 10.74 -7.52
CA ALA A 502 3.12 9.76 -8.11
C ALA A 502 3.62 9.50 -9.53
N GLY A 503 3.79 8.22 -9.86
CA GLY A 503 4.40 7.73 -11.09
C GLY A 503 3.68 8.18 -12.36
N GLU A 504 4.11 7.58 -13.48
CA GLU A 504 3.84 7.86 -14.90
C GLU A 504 2.39 8.15 -15.36
N LEU A 505 1.39 8.26 -14.46
CA LEU A 505 -0.05 8.44 -14.69
C LEU A 505 -0.75 9.49 -13.77
N THR A 506 -0.04 10.51 -13.28
CA THR A 506 -0.63 11.63 -12.49
C THR A 506 -0.37 12.99 -13.15
N GLY A 507 -1.19 13.99 -12.80
CA GLY A 507 -1.09 15.35 -13.33
C GLY A 507 -2.15 16.27 -12.73
N SER A 508 -2.44 17.40 -13.37
CA SER A 508 -3.53 18.30 -12.99
C SER A 508 -4.53 18.45 -14.13
N VAL A 509 -5.83 18.37 -13.82
CA VAL A 509 -6.92 18.69 -14.77
C VAL A 509 -6.91 20.18 -15.14
N GLY A 510 -6.40 21.01 -14.24
CA GLY A 510 -6.31 22.44 -14.42
C GLY A 510 -5.90 23.14 -13.13
N VAL A 511 -5.40 24.35 -13.32
CA VAL A 511 -4.98 25.24 -12.24
C VAL A 511 -5.88 26.47 -12.24
N VAL A 512 -6.44 26.83 -11.09
CA VAL A 512 -7.09 28.12 -10.87
C VAL A 512 -6.31 28.90 -9.81
N THR A 513 -5.73 30.03 -10.20
CA THR A 513 -4.90 30.86 -9.31
C THR A 513 -5.71 31.99 -8.70
N ILE A 514 -5.71 32.09 -7.37
CA ILE A 514 -6.42 33.12 -6.62
C ILE A 514 -5.56 34.39 -6.54
N ASN A 515 -6.16 35.52 -6.90
CA ASN A 515 -5.58 36.85 -6.77
C ASN A 515 -5.72 37.35 -5.31
N LEU A 516 -4.70 37.09 -4.50
CA LEU A 516 -4.70 37.49 -3.09
C LEU A 516 -4.64 39.03 -2.89
N PRO A 517 -3.86 39.82 -3.64
CA PRO A 517 -3.79 41.27 -3.48
C PRO A 517 -5.14 41.96 -3.61
N LYS A 518 -5.93 41.60 -4.63
CA LYS A 518 -7.27 42.13 -4.81
C LYS A 518 -8.19 41.74 -3.66
N THR A 519 -8.08 40.49 -3.21
CA THR A 519 -8.90 39.96 -2.11
C THR A 519 -8.60 40.73 -0.81
N ALA A 520 -7.33 40.98 -0.53
CA ALA A 520 -6.86 41.82 0.57
C ALA A 520 -7.35 43.26 0.46
N TYR A 521 -7.16 43.90 -0.69
CA TYR A 521 -7.58 45.28 -0.92
C TYR A 521 -9.10 45.47 -0.69
N LEU A 522 -9.93 44.55 -1.18
CA LEU A 522 -11.38 44.62 -1.00
C LEU A 522 -11.83 44.34 0.44
N SER A 523 -10.97 43.74 1.26
CA SER A 523 -11.23 43.44 2.67
C SER A 523 -10.63 44.45 3.63
N LYS A 524 -9.82 45.43 3.17
CA LYS A 524 -9.03 46.32 4.02
C LYS A 524 -9.84 47.04 5.12
N GLU A 525 -11.07 47.44 4.83
CA GLU A 525 -11.95 48.14 5.79
C GLU A 525 -12.54 47.22 6.87
N LYS A 526 -12.75 45.94 6.54
CA LYS A 526 -13.38 44.95 7.44
C LYS A 526 -12.37 43.97 8.05
N GLY A 527 -11.11 44.06 7.62
CA GLY A 527 -9.99 43.28 8.13
C GLY A 527 -9.99 41.81 7.73
N GLU A 528 -9.19 41.03 8.47
CA GLU A 528 -8.84 39.63 8.22
C GLU A 528 -10.06 38.70 8.08
N LYS A 529 -11.13 38.93 8.85
CA LYS A 529 -12.35 38.09 8.80
C LYS A 529 -13.04 38.15 7.44
N GLU A 530 -13.16 39.35 6.86
CA GLU A 530 -13.74 39.52 5.52
C GLU A 530 -12.82 38.94 4.44
N PHE A 531 -11.50 39.05 4.61
CA PHE A 531 -10.53 38.43 3.71
C PHE A 531 -10.74 36.92 3.60
N PHE A 532 -10.81 36.21 4.74
CA PHE A 532 -11.02 34.76 4.73
C PHE A 532 -12.37 34.37 4.14
N ALA A 533 -13.45 35.12 4.42
CA ALA A 533 -14.76 34.85 3.82
C ALA A 533 -14.74 35.02 2.28
N ARG A 534 -14.02 36.01 1.76
CA ARG A 534 -13.86 36.20 0.30
C ARG A 534 -12.96 35.13 -0.30
N LEU A 535 -11.88 34.77 0.38
CA LEU A 535 -10.98 33.71 -0.06
C LEU A 535 -11.74 32.38 -0.16
N GLU A 536 -12.53 32.02 0.85
CA GLU A 536 -13.40 30.85 0.83
C GLU A 536 -14.32 30.85 -0.38
N HIS A 537 -15.02 31.97 -0.61
CA HIS A 537 -15.92 32.10 -1.76
C HIS A 537 -15.19 31.92 -3.10
N LEU A 538 -13.98 32.48 -3.25
CA LEU A 538 -13.17 32.31 -4.45
C LEU A 538 -12.69 30.87 -4.62
N MET A 539 -12.29 30.20 -3.53
CA MET A 539 -11.92 28.79 -3.54
C MET A 539 -13.10 27.91 -3.96
N GLU A 540 -14.32 28.23 -3.52
CA GLU A 540 -15.53 27.52 -3.93
C GLU A 540 -15.83 27.69 -5.43
N LEU A 541 -15.64 28.90 -5.96
CA LEU A 541 -15.75 29.13 -7.40
C LEU A 541 -14.67 28.37 -8.18
N ALA A 542 -13.44 28.31 -7.66
CA ALA A 542 -12.35 27.54 -8.24
C ALA A 542 -12.67 26.04 -8.26
N LYS A 543 -13.19 25.49 -7.16
CA LYS A 543 -13.71 24.12 -7.06
C LYS A 543 -14.74 23.86 -8.17
N CYS A 544 -15.78 24.68 -8.24
CA CYS A 544 -16.82 24.56 -9.27
C CYS A 544 -16.24 24.57 -10.69
N SER A 545 -15.32 25.49 -10.97
CA SER A 545 -14.69 25.61 -12.29
C SER A 545 -13.87 24.37 -12.65
N LEU A 546 -13.08 23.84 -11.71
CA LEU A 546 -12.23 22.68 -11.92
C LEU A 546 -13.05 21.39 -12.10
N GLU A 547 -14.15 21.24 -11.35
CA GLU A 547 -15.07 20.11 -11.49
C GLU A 547 -15.80 20.13 -12.85
N ILE A 548 -16.25 21.31 -13.30
CA ILE A 548 -16.81 21.47 -14.65
C ILE A 548 -15.78 21.09 -15.70
N LYS A 549 -14.54 21.55 -15.55
CA LYS A 549 -13.45 21.23 -16.49
C LYS A 549 -13.16 19.74 -16.54
N ARG A 550 -13.05 19.07 -15.38
CA ARG A 550 -12.86 17.62 -15.27
C ARG A 550 -13.94 16.87 -16.04
N LYS A 551 -15.21 17.23 -15.82
CA LYS A 551 -16.35 16.62 -16.51
C LYS A 551 -16.28 16.76 -18.02
N GLU A 552 -15.95 17.95 -18.52
CA GLU A 552 -15.90 18.19 -19.97
C GLU A 552 -14.69 17.51 -20.62
N VAL A 553 -13.52 17.48 -19.95
CA VAL A 553 -12.34 16.77 -20.46
C VAL A 553 -12.61 15.26 -20.52
N GLN A 554 -13.19 14.67 -19.47
CA GLN A 554 -13.54 13.25 -19.47
C GLN A 554 -14.55 12.93 -20.58
N LYS A 555 -15.58 13.76 -20.76
CA LYS A 555 -16.54 13.61 -21.87
C LYS A 555 -15.85 13.65 -23.24
N ASN A 556 -14.89 14.56 -23.44
CA ASN A 556 -14.14 14.64 -24.69
C ASN A 556 -13.22 13.42 -24.90
N MET A 557 -12.61 12.89 -23.83
CA MET A 557 -11.88 11.62 -23.88
C MET A 557 -12.82 10.48 -24.31
N ASP A 558 -13.99 10.38 -23.68
CA ASP A 558 -14.95 9.31 -23.94
C ASP A 558 -15.48 9.34 -25.38
N GLN A 559 -15.69 10.53 -25.94
CA GLN A 559 -16.10 10.77 -27.33
C GLN A 559 -14.96 10.62 -28.36
N GLY A 560 -13.74 10.32 -27.92
CA GLY A 560 -12.58 10.13 -28.80
C GLY A 560 -11.97 11.43 -29.33
N LEU A 561 -12.30 12.59 -28.75
CA LEU A 561 -11.69 13.88 -29.09
C LEU A 561 -10.30 14.06 -28.45
N LEU A 562 -10.00 13.29 -27.41
CA LEU A 562 -8.70 13.26 -26.73
C LEU A 562 -8.12 11.83 -26.72
N PRO A 563 -7.79 11.26 -27.90
CA PRO A 563 -7.45 9.84 -28.02
C PRO A 563 -6.12 9.48 -27.35
N TYR A 564 -5.11 10.35 -27.42
CA TYR A 564 -3.82 10.12 -26.74
C TYR A 564 -3.97 10.16 -25.23
N THR A 565 -4.69 11.16 -24.70
CA THR A 565 -4.98 11.26 -23.26
C THR A 565 -5.73 10.03 -22.76
N LYS A 566 -6.76 9.58 -23.49
CA LYS A 566 -7.50 8.35 -23.14
C LYS A 566 -6.64 7.10 -23.23
N HIS A 567 -5.79 6.99 -24.23
CA HIS A 567 -4.92 5.82 -24.42
C HIS A 567 -3.90 5.69 -23.29
N TYR A 568 -3.19 6.78 -22.97
CA TYR A 568 -2.11 6.73 -21.97
C TYR A 568 -2.61 6.86 -20.53
N LEU A 569 -3.65 7.65 -20.26
CA LEU A 569 -4.11 7.92 -18.89
C LEU A 569 -5.35 7.08 -18.49
N GLY A 570 -6.16 6.65 -19.46
CA GLY A 570 -7.43 5.95 -19.20
C GLY A 570 -8.52 6.87 -18.64
N THR A 571 -8.37 7.28 -17.38
CA THR A 571 -9.28 8.18 -16.64
C THR A 571 -8.50 9.35 -16.02
N LEU A 572 -9.23 10.34 -15.50
CA LEU A 572 -8.65 11.49 -14.79
C LEU A 572 -8.64 11.30 -13.26
N ASP A 573 -8.93 10.11 -12.74
CA ASP A 573 -9.12 9.88 -11.31
C ASP A 573 -7.86 10.19 -10.48
N ASN A 574 -6.69 10.02 -11.10
CA ASN A 574 -5.37 10.27 -10.51
C ASN A 574 -4.84 11.69 -10.75
N HIS A 575 -5.66 12.58 -11.32
CA HIS A 575 -5.29 13.97 -11.59
C HIS A 575 -5.85 14.91 -10.54
N PHE A 576 -5.03 15.86 -10.10
CA PHE A 576 -5.44 16.89 -9.15
C PHE A 576 -6.30 17.97 -9.81
N ALA A 577 -7.18 18.57 -9.01
CA ALA A 577 -7.76 19.88 -9.23
C ALA A 577 -6.93 20.89 -8.44
N THR A 578 -6.17 21.72 -9.15
CA THR A 578 -5.14 22.56 -8.51
C THR A 578 -5.67 23.96 -8.25
N ILE A 579 -5.60 24.39 -7.00
CA ILE A 579 -5.85 25.78 -6.62
C ILE A 579 -4.52 26.38 -6.23
N GLY A 580 -4.14 27.46 -6.93
CA GLY A 580 -2.90 28.17 -6.67
C GLY A 580 -3.14 29.57 -6.13
N ILE A 581 -2.06 30.26 -5.78
CA ILE A 581 -2.09 31.65 -5.31
C ILE A 581 -1.07 32.53 -6.02
N CYS A 582 -1.30 33.84 -6.00
CA CYS A 582 -0.35 34.84 -6.44
C CYS A 582 -0.46 36.09 -5.57
N GLY A 583 0.67 36.73 -5.26
CA GLY A 583 0.73 38.05 -4.63
C GLY A 583 0.52 38.07 -3.11
N MET A 584 1.03 37.09 -2.36
CA MET A 584 0.91 37.12 -0.90
C MET A 584 1.57 38.37 -0.30
N HIS A 585 2.73 38.79 -0.80
CA HIS A 585 3.41 40.00 -0.32
C HIS A 585 2.51 41.24 -0.41
N GLU A 586 1.92 41.49 -1.59
CA GLU A 586 1.04 42.63 -1.80
C GLU A 586 -0.30 42.44 -1.09
N ALA A 587 -0.77 41.21 -0.86
CA ALA A 587 -1.92 40.96 -0.01
C ALA A 587 -1.67 41.45 1.43
N CYS A 588 -0.49 41.16 1.99
CA CYS A 588 -0.09 41.68 3.30
C CYS A 588 -0.07 43.22 3.30
N LEU A 589 0.52 43.84 2.27
CA LEU A 589 0.58 45.32 2.16
C LEU A 589 -0.81 45.96 2.09
N ASN A 590 -1.74 45.37 1.34
CA ASN A 590 -3.08 45.93 1.14
C ASN A 590 -4.00 45.69 2.35
N LEU A 591 -3.82 44.60 3.11
CA LEU A 591 -4.68 44.25 4.25
C LEU A 591 -4.13 44.73 5.60
N LEU A 592 -2.83 44.50 5.85
CA LEU A 592 -2.18 44.78 7.14
C LEU A 592 -1.58 46.20 7.17
N GLY A 593 -1.35 46.79 5.99
CA GLY A 593 -0.83 48.15 5.81
C GLY A 593 0.49 48.18 5.04
N LYS A 594 0.79 49.34 4.44
CA LYS A 594 1.89 49.56 3.47
C LYS A 594 3.32 49.25 3.93
N TYR A 595 3.53 48.93 5.21
CA TYR A 595 4.84 48.57 5.77
C TYR A 595 4.88 47.16 6.34
N LYS A 596 3.78 46.39 6.22
CA LYS A 596 3.63 45.05 6.76
C LYS A 596 3.59 44.01 5.64
N GLY A 597 4.61 44.01 4.78
CA GLY A 597 4.77 43.00 3.73
C GLY A 597 5.11 41.61 4.29
N ILE A 598 5.13 40.59 3.43
CA ILE A 598 5.38 39.19 3.84
C ILE A 598 6.67 39.00 4.65
N GLN A 599 7.72 39.79 4.37
CA GLN A 599 9.01 39.76 5.05
C GLN A 599 8.95 40.16 6.54
N THR A 600 7.87 40.83 6.96
CA THR A 600 7.68 41.23 8.35
C THR A 600 7.08 40.08 9.15
N LYS A 601 7.31 40.05 10.46
CA LYS A 601 6.74 39.02 11.34
C LYS A 601 5.22 38.90 11.18
N ASP A 602 4.50 40.02 11.24
CA ASP A 602 3.04 40.07 11.05
C ASP A 602 2.61 39.55 9.67
N GLY A 603 3.35 39.92 8.62
CA GLY A 603 3.07 39.48 7.25
C GLY A 603 3.32 37.98 7.03
N ARG A 604 4.40 37.44 7.60
CA ARG A 604 4.73 36.01 7.56
C ARG A 604 3.69 35.19 8.33
N GLU A 605 3.31 35.62 9.53
CA GLU A 605 2.27 34.96 10.32
C GLU A 605 0.91 34.97 9.58
N PHE A 606 0.56 36.07 8.91
CA PHE A 606 -0.61 36.12 8.06
C PHE A 606 -0.52 35.15 6.88
N ALA A 607 0.61 35.10 6.16
CA ALA A 607 0.80 34.18 5.05
C ALA A 607 0.65 32.71 5.47
N ILE A 608 1.22 32.32 6.63
CA ILE A 608 1.05 30.99 7.24
C ILE A 608 -0.43 30.68 7.45
N LYS A 609 -1.18 31.59 8.08
CA LYS A 609 -2.63 31.42 8.31
C LYS A 609 -3.40 31.25 7.01
N VAL A 610 -3.06 32.02 5.97
CA VAL A 610 -3.71 31.92 4.66
C VAL A 610 -3.45 30.55 4.03
N LEU A 611 -2.20 30.09 4.01
CA LEU A 611 -1.85 28.78 3.46
C LEU A 611 -2.53 27.65 4.23
N ASP A 612 -2.54 27.69 5.57
CA ASP A 612 -3.20 26.67 6.38
C ASP A 612 -4.72 26.65 6.16
N PHE A 613 -5.37 27.81 6.12
CA PHE A 613 -6.80 27.93 5.78
C PHE A 613 -7.10 27.32 4.41
N MET A 614 -6.29 27.62 3.40
CA MET A 614 -6.49 27.07 2.07
C MET A 614 -6.31 25.55 2.07
N ARG A 615 -5.32 25.01 2.78
CA ARG A 615 -5.13 23.55 2.89
C ARG A 615 -6.34 22.87 3.54
N GLU A 616 -6.88 23.43 4.61
CA GLU A 616 -8.08 22.92 5.28
C GLU A 616 -9.27 22.90 4.31
N LYS A 617 -9.48 23.99 3.55
CA LYS A 617 -10.55 24.05 2.53
C LYS A 617 -10.36 23.05 1.40
N LEU A 618 -9.14 22.87 0.91
CA LEU A 618 -8.87 21.84 -0.10
C LEU A 618 -9.14 20.44 0.44
N GLN A 619 -8.82 20.18 1.72
CA GLN A 619 -9.19 18.92 2.34
C GLN A 619 -10.70 18.72 2.32
N GLU A 620 -11.49 19.73 2.74
CA GLU A 620 -12.96 19.75 2.65
C GLU A 620 -13.45 19.45 1.22
N PHE A 621 -12.87 20.10 0.19
CA PHE A 621 -13.26 19.87 -1.21
C PHE A 621 -12.98 18.44 -1.68
N GLN A 622 -11.84 17.87 -1.31
CA GLN A 622 -11.56 16.45 -1.56
C GLN A 622 -12.60 15.56 -0.86
N GLN A 623 -13.10 16.00 0.30
CA GLN A 623 -14.12 15.23 1.02
C GLN A 623 -15.46 15.22 0.32
N GLU A 624 -15.86 16.37 -0.18
CA GLU A 624 -17.15 16.59 -0.82
C GLU A 624 -17.21 15.97 -2.21
N THR A 625 -16.15 16.15 -3.00
CA THR A 625 -16.13 15.77 -4.42
C THR A 625 -15.63 14.35 -4.65
N GLY A 626 -14.81 13.82 -3.74
CA GLY A 626 -14.10 12.56 -3.95
C GLY A 626 -12.92 12.66 -4.93
N HIS A 627 -12.60 13.84 -5.45
CA HIS A 627 -11.46 14.08 -6.33
C HIS A 627 -10.25 14.64 -5.58
N LEU A 628 -9.07 14.51 -6.18
CA LEU A 628 -7.81 15.04 -5.68
C LEU A 628 -7.73 16.56 -5.80
N TYR A 629 -7.25 17.24 -4.76
CA TYR A 629 -6.96 18.68 -4.76
C TYR A 629 -5.59 18.97 -4.16
N ASN A 630 -4.87 19.92 -4.74
CA ASN A 630 -3.58 20.38 -4.20
C ASN A 630 -3.46 21.90 -4.23
N LEU A 631 -2.65 22.40 -3.29
CA LEU A 631 -2.27 23.81 -3.19
C LEU A 631 -0.94 24.02 -3.90
N GLU A 632 -0.91 24.89 -4.90
CA GLU A 632 0.27 25.16 -5.71
C GLU A 632 0.76 26.60 -5.57
N ALA A 633 2.08 26.77 -5.47
CA ALA A 633 2.77 28.01 -5.74
C ALA A 633 2.82 28.20 -7.26
N THR A 634 1.75 28.77 -7.83
CA THR A 634 1.64 28.98 -9.28
C THR A 634 2.85 29.78 -9.78
N PRO A 635 3.59 29.36 -10.81
CA PRO A 635 4.73 30.12 -11.36
C PRO A 635 4.40 31.56 -11.79
N ALA A 636 3.14 31.76 -12.22
CA ALA A 636 2.52 33.06 -12.48
C ALA A 636 3.25 33.98 -13.50
N GLU A 637 4.05 33.43 -14.42
CA GLU A 637 4.84 34.16 -15.43
C GLU A 637 4.09 35.32 -16.10
N GLY A 638 2.95 35.02 -16.75
CA GLY A 638 2.07 36.05 -17.32
C GLY A 638 0.99 36.54 -16.36
N THR A 639 0.59 35.70 -15.39
CA THR A 639 -0.53 35.95 -14.49
C THR A 639 -0.24 37.09 -13.53
N ALA A 640 0.97 37.14 -12.94
CA ALA A 640 1.38 38.16 -11.99
C ALA A 640 1.25 39.58 -12.56
N TYR A 641 1.78 39.80 -13.76
CA TYR A 641 1.68 41.08 -14.47
C TYR A 641 0.24 41.41 -14.88
N ARG A 642 -0.49 40.45 -15.46
CA ARG A 642 -1.86 40.67 -15.95
C ARG A 642 -2.83 41.03 -14.82
N LEU A 643 -2.75 40.33 -13.70
CA LEU A 643 -3.58 40.61 -12.54
C LEU A 643 -3.30 42.01 -11.98
N ALA A 644 -2.03 42.35 -11.76
CA ALA A 644 -1.63 43.66 -11.25
C ALA A 644 -2.08 44.81 -12.18
N LYS A 645 -1.86 44.67 -13.50
CA LYS A 645 -2.32 45.66 -14.49
C LYS A 645 -3.84 45.86 -14.47
N HIS A 646 -4.60 44.77 -14.42
CA HIS A 646 -6.07 44.82 -14.39
C HIS A 646 -6.57 45.45 -13.10
N ASP A 647 -6.00 45.10 -11.96
CA ASP A 647 -6.41 45.66 -10.69
C ASP A 647 -6.06 47.14 -10.59
N LYS A 648 -4.87 47.56 -11.04
CA LYS A 648 -4.49 48.98 -11.05
C LYS A 648 -5.43 49.85 -11.87
N SER A 649 -5.95 49.31 -12.98
CA SER A 649 -6.92 50.03 -13.82
C SER A 649 -8.28 50.26 -13.13
N LYS A 650 -8.67 49.37 -12.22
CA LYS A 650 -9.95 49.41 -11.51
C LYS A 650 -9.85 50.05 -10.12
N PHE A 651 -8.70 49.88 -9.48
CA PHE A 651 -8.39 50.32 -8.13
C PHE A 651 -7.05 51.08 -8.17
N PRO A 652 -7.07 52.38 -8.52
CA PRO A 652 -5.84 53.14 -8.73
C PRO A 652 -4.92 53.21 -7.50
N ASP A 653 -5.47 53.06 -6.30
CA ASP A 653 -4.76 53.08 -5.01
C ASP A 653 -4.34 51.69 -4.51
N ILE A 654 -4.62 50.60 -5.25
CA ILE A 654 -4.12 49.28 -4.87
C ILE A 654 -2.58 49.26 -4.87
N ILE A 655 -2.01 48.68 -3.82
CA ILE A 655 -0.57 48.52 -3.64
C ILE A 655 -0.12 47.29 -4.43
N GLN A 656 0.93 47.46 -5.21
CA GLN A 656 1.51 46.42 -6.07
C GLN A 656 3.03 46.64 -6.19
N SER A 657 3.75 45.62 -6.61
CA SER A 657 5.19 45.71 -6.84
C SER A 657 5.52 46.24 -8.25
N GLY A 658 6.77 46.64 -8.44
CA GLY A 658 7.32 47.14 -9.70
C GLY A 658 7.32 48.67 -9.83
N LYS A 659 8.43 49.20 -10.38
CA LYS A 659 8.60 50.61 -10.73
C LYS A 659 8.29 50.79 -12.22
N GLY A 660 7.15 51.37 -12.55
CA GLY A 660 6.69 51.57 -13.92
C GLY A 660 5.80 50.43 -14.45
N ALA A 661 6.33 49.21 -14.57
CA ALA A 661 5.56 48.03 -14.95
C ALA A 661 5.07 47.27 -13.69
N PRO A 662 3.75 47.15 -13.46
CA PRO A 662 3.23 46.56 -12.24
C PRO A 662 3.22 45.04 -12.27
N PHE A 663 3.58 44.41 -11.16
CA PHE A 663 3.46 42.97 -10.97
C PHE A 663 3.10 42.63 -9.53
N TYR A 664 2.64 41.39 -9.33
CA TYR A 664 2.48 40.80 -8.01
C TYR A 664 3.59 39.78 -7.76
N THR A 665 4.11 39.76 -6.53
CA THR A 665 5.14 38.81 -6.13
C THR A 665 4.62 37.39 -6.29
N ASN A 666 5.47 36.50 -6.80
CA ASN A 666 5.05 35.15 -7.13
C ASN A 666 4.58 34.41 -5.86
N SER A 667 3.37 33.83 -5.92
CA SER A 667 2.82 32.97 -4.86
C SER A 667 2.98 33.53 -3.44
N SER A 668 3.79 32.88 -2.59
CA SER A 668 4.16 33.33 -1.24
C SER A 668 5.66 33.57 -1.07
N HIS A 669 6.35 33.88 -2.17
CA HIS A 669 7.76 34.23 -2.14
C HIS A 669 8.00 35.60 -1.50
N LEU A 670 9.24 35.82 -1.07
CA LEU A 670 9.76 37.15 -0.79
C LEU A 670 9.80 37.98 -2.08
N PRO A 671 9.71 39.32 -1.99
CA PRO A 671 10.04 40.19 -3.10
C PRO A 671 11.44 39.87 -3.65
N VAL A 672 11.59 39.92 -4.97
CA VAL A 672 12.83 39.50 -5.67
C VAL A 672 14.08 40.26 -5.22
N ASP A 673 13.93 41.50 -4.76
CA ASP A 673 14.99 42.40 -4.30
C ASP A 673 15.07 42.51 -2.77
N PHE A 674 14.48 41.57 -2.02
CA PHE A 674 14.42 41.65 -0.57
C PHE A 674 15.75 41.39 0.13
N THR A 675 16.47 40.33 -0.27
CA THR A 675 17.76 39.96 0.31
C THR A 675 18.63 39.26 -0.73
N ASP A 676 19.94 39.53 -0.66
CA ASP A 676 20.96 38.82 -1.43
C ASP A 676 21.53 37.61 -0.65
N ASP A 677 21.16 37.45 0.63
CA ASP A 677 21.57 36.31 1.45
C ASP A 677 20.58 35.15 1.26
N VAL A 678 21.07 34.07 0.65
CA VAL A 678 20.31 32.85 0.41
C VAL A 678 19.80 32.22 1.70
N PHE A 679 20.55 32.26 2.80
CA PHE A 679 20.12 31.65 4.06
C PHE A 679 19.01 32.46 4.74
N ASP A 680 19.06 33.79 4.68
CA ASP A 680 17.96 34.64 5.16
C ASP A 680 16.66 34.35 4.38
N ALA A 681 16.77 34.17 3.06
CA ALA A 681 15.63 33.80 2.23
C ALA A 681 15.10 32.41 2.58
N LEU A 682 15.98 31.42 2.77
CA LEU A 682 15.61 30.04 3.13
C LEU A 682 14.97 29.97 4.52
N ASP A 683 15.54 30.63 5.53
CA ASP A 683 15.03 30.70 6.91
C ASP A 683 13.60 31.27 6.93
N HIS A 684 13.35 32.30 6.12
CA HIS A 684 12.01 32.85 5.97
C HIS A 684 11.05 31.88 5.26
N GLN A 685 11.50 31.29 4.14
CA GLN A 685 10.65 30.55 3.21
C GLN A 685 10.37 29.10 3.62
N ASP A 686 11.21 28.46 4.45
CA ASP A 686 11.14 27.03 4.78
C ASP A 686 9.71 26.56 5.16
N GLU A 687 9.15 27.20 6.19
CA GLU A 687 7.83 26.86 6.71
C GLU A 687 6.69 27.17 5.74
N LEU A 688 6.79 28.27 4.99
CA LEU A 688 5.77 28.67 4.02
C LEU A 688 5.70 27.65 2.89
N GLN A 689 6.86 27.24 2.40
CA GLN A 689 6.95 26.38 1.23
C GLN A 689 6.62 24.93 1.55
N ALA A 690 6.90 24.48 2.79
CA ALA A 690 6.45 23.20 3.31
C ALA A 690 4.91 23.08 3.46
N LYS A 691 4.16 24.18 3.36
CA LYS A 691 2.68 24.15 3.41
C LYS A 691 2.03 23.82 2.07
N TYR A 692 2.72 24.03 0.95
CA TYR A 692 2.16 23.63 -0.34
C TYR A 692 1.97 22.12 -0.40
N THR A 693 0.94 21.69 -1.14
CA THR A 693 0.63 20.26 -1.36
C THR A 693 0.72 19.85 -2.84
N GLY A 694 1.04 20.82 -3.71
CA GLY A 694 1.39 20.70 -5.13
C GLY A 694 2.60 21.59 -5.46
N GLY A 695 2.80 22.00 -6.73
CA GLY A 695 3.94 22.81 -7.22
C GLY A 695 4.53 23.80 -6.24
N THR A 696 5.79 23.60 -5.81
CA THR A 696 6.60 24.69 -5.24
C THR A 696 8.08 24.47 -5.52
N VAL A 697 8.82 25.56 -5.63
CA VAL A 697 10.29 25.58 -5.74
C VAL A 697 10.81 26.88 -5.14
N VAL A 698 11.86 26.80 -4.33
CA VAL A 698 12.58 27.98 -3.85
C VAL A 698 13.83 28.21 -4.67
N HIS A 699 13.96 29.40 -5.24
CA HIS A 699 15.15 29.81 -5.96
C HIS A 699 16.14 30.47 -5.00
N GLY A 700 17.31 29.88 -4.83
CA GLY A 700 18.45 30.50 -4.15
C GLY A 700 19.24 31.35 -5.14
N PHE A 701 18.83 32.60 -5.32
CA PHE A 701 19.50 33.55 -6.21
C PHE A 701 20.90 33.90 -5.68
N LEU A 702 21.91 33.88 -6.57
CA LEU A 702 23.28 34.24 -6.29
C LEU A 702 23.74 35.33 -7.26
N GLY A 703 24.43 36.35 -6.75
CA GLY A 703 24.90 37.49 -7.56
C GLY A 703 25.95 37.13 -8.62
N GLU A 704 26.64 36.00 -8.47
CA GLU A 704 27.58 35.48 -9.45
C GLU A 704 27.61 33.95 -9.48
N LYS A 705 28.26 33.40 -10.52
CA LYS A 705 28.50 31.97 -10.68
C LYS A 705 29.31 31.43 -9.48
N ILE A 706 28.94 30.26 -8.96
CA ILE A 706 29.78 29.54 -8.01
C ILE A 706 31.04 29.05 -8.75
N SER A 707 32.21 29.49 -8.32
CA SER A 707 33.47 29.19 -8.99
C SER A 707 33.98 27.76 -8.77
N ASP A 708 33.47 27.08 -7.76
CA ASP A 708 33.89 25.73 -7.35
C ASP A 708 32.70 24.78 -7.19
N ALA A 709 32.73 23.66 -7.91
CA ALA A 709 31.73 22.59 -7.81
C ALA A 709 31.66 22.01 -6.38
N GLN A 710 32.79 21.95 -5.65
CA GLN A 710 32.79 21.46 -4.27
C GLN A 710 32.09 22.44 -3.32
N ALA A 711 32.22 23.74 -3.53
CA ALA A 711 31.45 24.75 -2.80
C ALA A 711 29.94 24.63 -3.09
N CYS A 712 29.55 24.44 -4.36
CA CYS A 712 28.15 24.20 -4.74
C CYS A 712 27.57 22.94 -4.08
N LYS A 713 28.32 21.83 -4.11
CA LYS A 713 27.98 20.58 -3.41
C LYS A 713 27.69 20.82 -1.93
N LYS A 714 28.60 21.51 -1.24
CA LYS A 714 28.46 21.82 0.19
C LYS A 714 27.23 22.68 0.48
N LEU A 715 26.94 23.65 -0.38
CA LEU A 715 25.75 24.49 -0.27
C LEU A 715 24.46 23.66 -0.39
N VAL A 716 24.31 22.90 -1.48
CA VAL A 716 23.14 22.04 -1.71
C VAL A 716 22.96 21.03 -0.57
N LYS A 717 24.05 20.38 -0.13
CA LYS A 717 24.03 19.45 1.01
C LYS A 717 23.55 20.14 2.29
N LYS A 718 24.10 21.31 2.61
CA LYS A 718 23.70 22.08 3.79
C LYS A 718 22.24 22.49 3.72
N ILE A 719 21.73 22.88 2.54
CA ILE A 719 20.31 23.20 2.38
C ILE A 719 19.44 21.96 2.64
N ALA A 720 19.76 20.84 1.99
CA ALA A 720 19.00 19.60 2.12
C ALA A 720 18.97 19.05 3.55
N GLU A 721 20.07 19.17 4.30
CA GLU A 721 20.20 18.66 5.67
C GLU A 721 19.56 19.57 6.74
N ASN A 722 19.48 20.89 6.51
CA ASN A 722 19.03 21.84 7.54
C ASN A 722 17.62 22.40 7.33
N TYR A 723 17.08 22.35 6.11
CA TYR A 723 15.76 22.87 5.77
C TYR A 723 14.77 21.75 5.42
N HIS A 724 13.48 22.03 5.60
CA HIS A 724 12.37 21.11 5.31
C HIS A 724 11.75 21.35 3.92
N LEU A 725 12.29 22.32 3.16
CA LEU A 725 11.89 22.65 1.80
C LEU A 725 11.78 21.40 0.92
N PRO A 726 10.66 21.20 0.21
CA PRO A 726 10.49 20.04 -0.66
C PRO A 726 11.35 20.14 -1.93
N TYR A 727 11.48 21.36 -2.47
CA TYR A 727 12.19 21.65 -3.71
C TYR A 727 12.94 22.98 -3.60
N PHE A 728 14.17 22.97 -4.07
CA PHE A 728 14.97 24.18 -4.19
C PHE A 728 15.91 24.12 -5.39
N THR A 729 16.36 25.27 -5.86
CA THR A 729 17.38 25.41 -6.90
C THR A 729 18.41 26.45 -6.49
N ILE A 730 19.57 26.40 -7.13
CA ILE A 730 20.63 27.40 -6.99
C ILE A 730 20.68 28.19 -8.29
N THR A 731 20.46 29.49 -8.24
CA THR A 731 20.30 30.33 -9.43
C THR A 731 21.40 31.39 -9.49
N PRO A 732 22.53 31.14 -10.17
CA PRO A 732 23.58 32.12 -10.36
C PRO A 732 23.20 33.14 -11.44
N THR A 733 23.70 34.37 -11.27
CA THR A 733 23.53 35.44 -12.26
C THR A 733 24.69 35.42 -13.27
N PHE A 734 24.37 35.55 -14.56
CA PHE A 734 25.34 35.69 -15.63
C PHE A 734 24.82 36.61 -16.75
N SER A 735 25.73 37.15 -17.55
CA SER A 735 25.41 38.03 -18.67
C SER A 735 25.82 37.39 -19.98
N VAL A 736 25.03 37.56 -21.06
CA VAL A 736 25.32 36.93 -22.36
C VAL A 736 25.82 37.98 -23.34
N CYS A 737 27.06 37.79 -23.83
CA CYS A 737 27.62 38.55 -24.94
C CYS A 737 27.47 37.74 -26.25
N LYS A 738 27.10 38.40 -27.34
CA LYS A 738 27.03 37.76 -28.66
C LYS A 738 28.38 37.23 -29.14
N GLU A 739 29.47 37.90 -28.77
CA GLU A 739 30.83 37.51 -29.16
C GLU A 739 31.51 36.64 -28.11
N HIS A 740 31.36 36.98 -26.82
CA HIS A 740 32.11 36.36 -25.72
C HIS A 740 31.31 35.33 -24.90
N GLY A 741 30.06 35.04 -25.28
CA GLY A 741 29.23 34.03 -24.62
C GLY A 741 28.86 34.41 -23.18
N TYR A 742 28.84 33.44 -22.26
CA TYR A 742 28.48 33.64 -20.86
C TYR A 742 29.58 34.31 -20.06
N ILE A 743 29.23 35.39 -19.37
CA ILE A 743 30.08 36.16 -18.49
C ILE A 743 29.51 36.07 -17.08
N ALA A 744 30.34 35.70 -16.10
CA ALA A 744 29.91 35.56 -14.72
C ALA A 744 29.44 36.90 -14.13
N GLY A 745 28.28 36.88 -13.47
CA GLY A 745 27.68 38.06 -12.85
C GLY A 745 26.92 38.96 -13.81
N LYS A 746 26.39 40.06 -13.26
CA LYS A 746 25.58 41.06 -13.96
C LYS A 746 26.46 42.17 -14.54
N HIS A 747 26.47 42.30 -15.87
CA HIS A 747 27.23 43.32 -16.62
C HIS A 747 26.31 44.00 -17.63
N GLU A 748 26.20 45.33 -17.60
CA GLU A 748 25.42 46.10 -18.58
C GLU A 748 26.11 46.17 -19.95
N SER A 749 27.44 46.06 -19.96
CA SER A 749 28.30 46.06 -21.15
C SER A 749 29.38 44.99 -21.02
N CYS A 750 29.78 44.37 -22.13
CA CYS A 750 30.75 43.28 -22.10
C CYS A 750 32.06 43.75 -21.44
N PRO A 751 32.49 43.12 -20.33
CA PRO A 751 33.71 43.52 -19.63
C PRO A 751 34.98 43.05 -20.36
N VAL A 752 34.84 42.23 -21.40
CA VAL A 752 35.95 41.78 -22.25
C VAL A 752 36.30 42.89 -23.24
N VAL A 753 37.37 43.64 -22.93
CA VAL A 753 37.86 44.72 -23.79
C VAL A 753 38.74 44.13 -24.89
N VAL A 754 38.24 44.10 -26.14
CA VAL A 754 39.08 43.83 -27.31
C VAL A 754 39.64 45.15 -27.83
N LYS A 755 40.97 45.21 -28.03
CA LYS A 755 41.66 46.35 -28.67
C LYS A 755 41.28 46.44 -30.15
N THR A 756 40.11 46.95 -30.48
CA THR A 756 39.79 47.52 -31.81
C THR A 756 38.51 48.34 -31.72
N ASP A 757 38.56 49.56 -32.26
CA ASP A 757 37.46 50.55 -32.31
C ASP A 757 36.22 50.02 -33.04
N ILE A 758 35.35 49.28 -32.37
CA ILE A 758 33.96 49.07 -32.80
C ILE A 758 33.03 49.10 -31.58
N GLN A 759 31.88 49.72 -31.78
CA GLN A 759 30.88 50.21 -30.81
C GLN A 759 30.57 49.26 -29.63
N LYS A 760 30.47 49.84 -28.42
CA LYS A 760 29.93 49.19 -27.22
C LYS A 760 28.49 48.73 -27.46
N GLU A 761 28.28 47.46 -27.79
CA GLU A 761 26.94 46.87 -27.83
C GLU A 761 26.39 46.60 -26.42
N ARG A 762 25.08 46.80 -26.25
CA ARG A 762 24.33 46.50 -25.01
C ARG A 762 24.25 44.98 -24.79
N MET A 763 24.52 44.53 -23.57
CA MET A 763 24.36 43.12 -23.17
C MET A 763 22.92 42.79 -22.79
N GLU A 764 22.56 41.51 -22.96
CA GLU A 764 21.35 40.92 -22.38
C GLU A 764 21.74 40.25 -21.06
N VAL A 765 21.23 40.79 -19.96
CA VAL A 765 21.37 40.17 -18.63
C VAL A 765 20.31 39.09 -18.52
N VAL A 766 20.75 37.84 -18.32
CA VAL A 766 19.85 36.70 -18.17
C VAL A 766 19.90 36.27 -16.70
N GLU A 767 18.82 36.55 -15.98
CA GLU A 767 18.55 35.97 -14.67
C GLU A 767 17.64 34.75 -14.95
N ASN A 768 18.17 33.53 -14.80
CA ASN A 768 17.40 32.30 -15.01
C ASN A 768 16.36 32.14 -13.88
N ALA A 769 15.12 32.57 -14.09
CA ALA A 769 13.99 32.24 -13.22
C ALA A 769 12.80 31.76 -14.04
#